data_AF-A0A819JFD4-F1
#
_entry.id   AF-A0A819JFD4-F1
#
_cell.length_a   1.000
_cell.length_b   1.000
_cell.length_c   1.000
_cell.angle_alpha   90.00
_cell.angle_beta   90.00
_cell.angle_gamma   90.00
#
_symmetry.space_group_name_H-M   'P 1'
#
loop_
_entity.id
_entity.type
_entity.pdbx_description
1 polymer ?
#
loop_
_entity_poly.entity_id
_entity_poly.type
_entity_poly.pdbx_seq_one_letter_code
_entity_poly.pdbx_strand_id
1 'polypeptide(L)'
;MKGFLHSQDGSYAFPLGPKVTTIGRENCDISINSPQVDNQHALIEYDDEQRCFILKDLNSSTGTYVHDCRVQNAAVRLNHGDFIRFGFNGLPLEFRIEQQQQQLETTMPSIYQRQSSSNSLQLITQTIPSRRVTSGITNHQQQIDVRQNPGFSLRGRPSSAGTKRTPATITNTSSHGSNGIRDSVVPNAWTINNTSNPGRGVINGNFSGELEVPCQDNSEITNRVDQLEKEVKGRDAEIRELNDRLRSLEPMSSTFTNEVHTLRSELEKVKREKQAASGLISSLQRDLHSKESDLAKLTREIEGLKTDGRDKDLRLQSLQAKLNLLRDRGRAEEDRFTKEKELVNLRNKIKLAEQQINELNESVNRLKSQLQDTEKQLLRLNQNEQKLKQECEHAREQLAEVQRNETTLRADLANAQEKHNEFCINIWKCFSNDNDDEYDEDQHNIIEQIQQIQQQLDQARSEIERQRDINSSSNEQFRVSLGKFIDILTSAMQEQTTANNLLHARQQMIELEESADNDSIVGMFKRAAINAVDSHAKLLSGINNLVIKRDDQQEDLSINEILAIIHRQYEELRREKDNLSSEHTFREQTFRSELEQITAEKDAFWQQRFNDECDRLRQENAQLQNAYDEQTRSFTDRLEIATAQNSEYLQRWNILQTESSQKIDELTTKLQEYQYELTGHKEQQNKLTDTSEQQREELIRIEKEKNATIQDLNGQIEVYKDQVRQFSKTIVQLEKNLAEEQEKRMKVQTELDNVDKHRKVNRLPTPPAPVETVVPVVSVLTAPIADLSQELFAHKARIQEQEQIIISLRRDLAGMTARLSDVQGELSEKQKRALEKSEFTIREQTKELNDTRLKLSKLSDIVDKQSTQIESLQSDLSKSKVLANQYQLLVDQRQADIDRLTKSLEEKNLLVERVEKTNQNEGRITHELVAIGAQCKGERHEQTNQHIHFFL
;
A
#
# COMPACT_ATOMS: atom_id res chain seq x y z
N MET A 1 -10.84 5.78 -38.50
CA MET A 1 -9.77 4.86 -38.91
C MET A 1 -10.37 3.46 -38.95
N LYS A 2 -10.01 2.58 -39.89
CA LYS A 2 -10.50 1.18 -39.88
C LYS A 2 -9.35 0.23 -39.55
N GLY A 3 -9.63 -0.70 -38.64
CA GLY A 3 -8.71 -1.77 -38.25
C GLY A 3 -9.24 -3.12 -38.71
N PHE A 4 -8.34 -4.05 -38.99
CA PHE A 4 -8.64 -5.40 -39.48
C PHE A 4 -7.63 -6.41 -38.90
N LEU A 5 -8.09 -7.61 -38.55
CA LEU A 5 -7.22 -8.75 -38.24
C LEU A 5 -7.13 -9.67 -39.46
N HIS A 6 -5.94 -9.84 -40.03
CA HIS A 6 -5.71 -10.70 -41.19
C HIS A 6 -5.10 -12.03 -40.76
N SER A 7 -5.56 -13.13 -41.35
CA SER A 7 -4.88 -14.43 -41.24
C SER A 7 -3.49 -14.36 -41.89
N GLN A 8 -2.51 -15.13 -41.39
CA GLN A 8 -1.12 -15.11 -41.84
C GLN A 8 -0.94 -15.49 -43.34
N ASP A 9 -1.86 -16.27 -43.88
CA ASP A 9 -1.96 -16.64 -45.30
C ASP A 9 -2.77 -15.63 -46.15
N GLY A 10 -3.33 -14.60 -45.53
CA GLY A 10 -4.18 -13.59 -46.16
C GLY A 10 -5.58 -14.06 -46.56
N SER A 11 -5.99 -15.29 -46.23
CA SER A 11 -7.26 -15.86 -46.72
C SER A 11 -8.51 -15.29 -46.06
N TYR A 12 -8.39 -14.79 -44.83
CA TYR A 12 -9.48 -14.16 -44.07
C TYR A 12 -9.02 -12.83 -43.48
N ALA A 13 -9.91 -11.82 -43.52
CA ALA A 13 -9.72 -10.52 -42.89
C ALA A 13 -10.97 -10.16 -42.08
N PHE A 14 -10.82 -10.05 -40.76
CA PHE A 14 -11.91 -9.72 -39.85
C PHE A 14 -11.92 -8.21 -39.59
N PRO A 15 -12.97 -7.46 -39.98
CA PRO A 15 -13.07 -6.03 -39.70
C PRO A 15 -13.33 -5.79 -38.20
N LEU A 16 -12.64 -4.82 -37.61
CA LEU A 16 -12.93 -4.37 -36.25
C LEU A 16 -14.16 -3.44 -36.23
N GLY A 17 -14.94 -3.55 -35.15
CA GLY A 17 -16.07 -2.67 -34.88
C GLY A 17 -15.63 -1.21 -34.64
N PRO A 18 -16.53 -0.23 -34.84
CA PRO A 18 -16.19 1.20 -34.85
C PRO A 18 -15.85 1.80 -33.47
N LYS A 19 -15.99 1.02 -32.38
CA LYS A 19 -15.64 1.42 -31.00
C LYS A 19 -15.12 0.24 -30.18
N VAL A 20 -15.78 -0.91 -30.25
CA VAL A 20 -15.43 -2.13 -29.51
C VAL A 20 -15.62 -3.33 -30.45
N THR A 21 -14.75 -4.33 -30.30
CA THR A 21 -14.82 -5.64 -30.95
C THR A 21 -14.53 -6.71 -29.91
N THR A 22 -15.43 -7.66 -29.73
CA THR A 22 -15.24 -8.84 -28.88
C THR A 22 -14.65 -10.00 -29.69
N ILE A 23 -13.71 -10.74 -29.09
CA ILE A 23 -13.08 -11.91 -29.68
C ILE A 23 -13.22 -13.09 -28.72
N GLY A 24 -13.66 -14.23 -29.24
CA GLY A 24 -13.91 -15.43 -28.45
C GLY A 24 -14.39 -16.59 -29.32
N ARG A 25 -14.90 -17.65 -28.72
CA ARG A 25 -15.38 -18.84 -29.44
C ARG A 25 -16.86 -18.77 -29.84
N GLU A 26 -17.68 -18.11 -29.02
CA GLU A 26 -19.16 -18.10 -29.14
C GLU A 26 -19.71 -16.75 -28.67
N ASN A 27 -20.68 -16.18 -29.41
CA ASN A 27 -21.31 -14.88 -29.09
C ASN A 27 -20.32 -13.68 -29.04
N CYS A 28 -19.31 -13.69 -29.91
CA CYS A 28 -18.37 -12.58 -30.11
C CYS A 28 -18.38 -12.09 -31.56
N ASP A 29 -18.09 -10.78 -31.75
CA ASP A 29 -18.01 -10.11 -33.05
C ASP A 29 -17.02 -10.80 -34.00
N ILE A 30 -15.91 -11.31 -33.45
CA ILE A 30 -14.97 -12.21 -34.12
C ILE A 30 -15.00 -13.55 -33.37
N SER A 31 -15.66 -14.54 -33.98
CA SER A 31 -15.78 -15.90 -33.43
C SER A 31 -14.70 -16.83 -34.01
N ILE A 32 -13.75 -17.25 -33.19
CA ILE A 32 -12.62 -18.12 -33.56
C ILE A 32 -12.91 -19.53 -33.02
N ASN A 33 -13.24 -20.47 -33.92
CA ASN A 33 -13.55 -21.85 -33.56
C ASN A 33 -12.28 -22.67 -33.24
N SER A 34 -11.74 -22.48 -32.04
CA SER A 34 -10.61 -23.24 -31.50
C SER A 34 -10.91 -23.67 -30.05
N PRO A 35 -10.56 -24.92 -29.65
CA PRO A 35 -10.71 -25.36 -28.26
C PRO A 35 -9.74 -24.65 -27.29
N GLN A 36 -8.76 -23.89 -27.79
CA GLN A 36 -7.89 -23.05 -26.98
C GLN A 36 -8.39 -21.60 -26.83
N VAL A 37 -9.52 -21.24 -27.44
CA VAL A 37 -10.14 -19.91 -27.31
C VAL A 37 -11.38 -20.04 -26.42
N ASP A 38 -11.51 -19.12 -25.47
CA ASP A 38 -12.62 -19.07 -24.52
C ASP A 38 -13.86 -18.41 -25.17
N ASN A 39 -15.06 -18.65 -24.62
CA ASN A 39 -16.30 -18.07 -25.15
C ASN A 39 -16.21 -16.55 -25.30
N GLN A 40 -15.65 -15.85 -24.31
CA GLN A 40 -15.15 -14.47 -24.43
C GLN A 40 -13.68 -14.50 -23.99
N HIS A 41 -12.77 -14.13 -24.89
CA HIS A 41 -11.32 -14.33 -24.69
C HIS A 41 -10.56 -12.99 -24.69
N ALA A 42 -10.90 -12.08 -25.60
CA ALA A 42 -10.27 -10.75 -25.69
C ALA A 42 -11.25 -9.67 -26.18
N LEU A 43 -10.84 -8.42 -26.00
CA LEU A 43 -11.53 -7.22 -26.43
C LEU A 43 -10.55 -6.30 -27.17
N ILE A 44 -10.93 -5.77 -28.32
CA ILE A 44 -10.22 -4.66 -28.95
C ILE A 44 -11.13 -3.43 -28.96
N GLU A 45 -10.68 -2.37 -28.30
CA GLU A 45 -11.37 -1.08 -28.17
C GLU A 45 -10.65 -0.02 -29.00
N TYR A 46 -11.38 0.89 -29.65
CA TYR A 46 -10.82 2.03 -30.37
C TYR A 46 -10.96 3.29 -29.52
N ASP A 47 -9.82 3.89 -29.19
CA ASP A 47 -9.73 5.13 -28.45
C ASP A 47 -9.85 6.33 -29.43
N ASP A 48 -10.98 7.04 -29.36
CA ASP A 48 -11.26 8.21 -30.19
C ASP A 48 -10.32 9.40 -29.90
N GLU A 49 -9.75 9.51 -28.69
CA GLU A 49 -8.86 10.59 -28.27
C GLU A 49 -7.41 10.31 -28.69
N GLN A 50 -6.89 9.12 -28.37
CA GLN A 50 -5.55 8.66 -28.74
C GLN A 50 -5.44 8.21 -30.22
N ARG A 51 -6.58 8.02 -30.90
CA ARG A 51 -6.72 7.49 -32.27
C ARG A 51 -5.98 6.17 -32.49
N CYS A 52 -6.04 5.27 -31.52
CA CYS A 52 -5.39 3.96 -31.57
C CYS A 52 -6.35 2.84 -31.15
N PHE A 53 -5.96 1.60 -31.48
CA PHE A 53 -6.66 0.40 -31.02
C PHE A 53 -5.96 -0.15 -29.78
N ILE A 54 -6.73 -0.64 -28.82
CA ILE A 54 -6.27 -1.10 -27.52
C ILE A 54 -6.83 -2.51 -27.28
N LEU A 55 -5.94 -3.48 -27.22
CA LEU A 55 -6.23 -4.88 -26.92
C LEU A 55 -6.25 -5.10 -25.39
N LYS A 56 -7.25 -5.84 -24.91
CA LYS A 56 -7.40 -6.27 -23.52
C LYS A 56 -7.73 -7.77 -23.52
N ASP A 57 -6.93 -8.57 -22.83
CA ASP A 57 -7.29 -9.96 -22.52
C ASP A 57 -8.42 -9.98 -21.48
N LEU A 58 -9.41 -10.87 -21.63
CA LEU A 58 -10.56 -10.96 -20.71
C LEU A 58 -10.31 -12.01 -19.59
N ASN A 59 -9.09 -12.03 -19.05
CA ASN A 59 -8.56 -13.04 -18.12
C ASN A 59 -8.68 -14.48 -18.67
N SER A 60 -8.33 -14.65 -19.94
CA SER A 60 -8.53 -15.91 -20.66
C SER A 60 -7.66 -17.06 -20.13
N SER A 61 -8.23 -18.26 -20.18
CA SER A 61 -7.68 -19.49 -19.62
C SER A 61 -6.30 -19.84 -20.19
N THR A 62 -6.13 -19.59 -21.50
CA THR A 62 -4.94 -19.86 -22.30
C THR A 62 -4.10 -18.60 -22.61
N GLY A 63 -4.68 -17.39 -22.49
CA GLY A 63 -4.01 -16.11 -22.68
C GLY A 63 -4.00 -15.57 -24.11
N THR A 64 -4.15 -14.26 -24.24
CA THR A 64 -3.84 -13.48 -25.44
C THR A 64 -2.36 -13.10 -25.49
N TYR A 65 -1.77 -13.08 -26.68
CA TYR A 65 -0.36 -12.76 -26.94
C TYR A 65 -0.23 -11.72 -28.07
N VAL A 66 0.75 -10.82 -27.97
CA VAL A 66 1.17 -9.91 -29.05
C VAL A 66 2.68 -10.05 -29.23
N HIS A 67 3.14 -10.38 -30.44
CA HIS A 67 4.56 -10.67 -30.72
C HIS A 67 5.20 -11.62 -29.69
N ASP A 68 4.54 -12.76 -29.45
CA ASP A 68 4.94 -13.80 -28.49
C ASP A 68 4.95 -13.39 -27.00
N CYS A 69 4.82 -12.10 -26.68
CA CYS A 69 4.63 -11.59 -25.33
C CYS A 69 3.17 -11.76 -24.89
N ARG A 70 2.93 -12.44 -23.75
CA ARG A 70 1.58 -12.59 -23.18
C ARG A 70 1.08 -11.25 -22.62
N VAL A 71 -0.16 -10.91 -22.94
CA VAL A 71 -0.89 -9.79 -22.30
C VAL A 71 -1.24 -10.18 -20.87
N GLN A 72 -0.72 -9.45 -19.87
CA GLN A 72 -0.94 -9.72 -18.44
C GLN A 72 -1.56 -8.50 -17.76
N ASN A 73 -2.85 -8.57 -17.42
CA ASN A 73 -3.61 -7.58 -16.64
C ASN A 73 -3.50 -6.11 -17.11
N ALA A 74 -3.06 -5.88 -18.35
CA ALA A 74 -2.76 -4.57 -18.90
C ALA A 74 -3.38 -4.42 -20.29
N ALA A 75 -3.77 -3.18 -20.63
CA ALA A 75 -4.31 -2.83 -21.92
C ALA A 75 -3.16 -2.47 -22.88
N VAL A 76 -3.03 -3.18 -24.00
CA VAL A 76 -1.91 -3.06 -24.95
C VAL A 76 -2.34 -2.27 -26.17
N ARG A 77 -1.67 -1.16 -26.46
CA ARG A 77 -1.84 -0.38 -27.70
C ARG A 77 -1.32 -1.18 -28.90
N LEU A 78 -2.18 -1.38 -29.90
CA LEU A 78 -1.85 -2.04 -31.15
C LEU A 78 -1.35 -1.04 -32.21
N ASN A 79 -0.39 -1.47 -33.03
CA ASN A 79 0.20 -0.76 -34.15
C ASN A 79 0.04 -1.57 -35.44
N HIS A 80 0.08 -0.90 -36.61
CA HIS A 80 -0.04 -1.58 -37.90
C HIS A 80 1.12 -2.57 -38.10
N GLY A 81 0.79 -3.84 -38.32
CA GLY A 81 1.74 -4.95 -38.46
C GLY A 81 1.86 -5.84 -37.22
N ASP A 82 1.19 -5.51 -36.10
CA ASP A 82 1.29 -6.30 -34.87
C ASP A 82 0.66 -7.70 -35.02
N PHE A 83 1.43 -8.76 -34.72
CA PHE A 83 0.92 -10.14 -34.73
C PHE A 83 0.29 -10.51 -33.38
N ILE A 84 -1.00 -10.85 -33.39
CA ILE A 84 -1.81 -11.20 -32.22
C ILE A 84 -2.16 -12.70 -32.27
N ARG A 85 -2.06 -13.41 -31.14
CA ARG A 85 -2.56 -14.80 -31.00
C ARG A 85 -3.50 -14.92 -29.81
N PHE A 86 -4.54 -15.73 -29.99
CA PHE A 86 -5.54 -16.03 -28.99
C PHE A 86 -5.38 -17.50 -28.55
N GLY A 87 -4.87 -17.71 -27.35
CA GLY A 87 -4.39 -18.99 -26.84
C GLY A 87 -2.94 -19.33 -27.22
N PHE A 88 -2.32 -20.19 -26.43
CA PHE A 88 -0.88 -20.53 -26.51
C PHE A 88 -0.45 -21.05 -27.89
N ASN A 89 -1.24 -21.93 -28.52
CA ASN A 89 -1.05 -22.41 -29.89
C ASN A 89 -2.09 -21.80 -30.85
N GLY A 90 -2.58 -20.59 -30.58
CA GLY A 90 -3.51 -19.88 -31.48
C GLY A 90 -2.89 -19.55 -32.83
N LEU A 91 -3.71 -19.37 -33.87
CA LEU A 91 -3.24 -18.87 -35.16
C LEU A 91 -2.85 -17.39 -35.05
N PRO A 92 -1.69 -16.96 -35.58
CA PRO A 92 -1.30 -15.55 -35.61
C PRO A 92 -2.14 -14.77 -36.61
N LEU A 93 -2.74 -13.69 -36.13
CA LEU A 93 -3.47 -12.72 -36.92
C LEU A 93 -2.70 -11.39 -36.94
N GLU A 94 -2.43 -10.86 -38.13
CA GLU A 94 -1.76 -9.57 -38.31
C GLU A 94 -2.77 -8.42 -38.22
N PHE A 95 -2.56 -7.51 -37.28
CA PHE A 95 -3.40 -6.32 -37.15
C PHE A 95 -2.97 -5.24 -38.16
N ARG A 96 -3.84 -4.95 -39.13
CA ARG A 96 -3.63 -3.91 -40.14
C ARG A 96 -4.63 -2.76 -39.99
N ILE A 97 -4.12 -1.55 -40.19
CA ILE A 97 -4.91 -0.33 -40.28
C ILE A 97 -5.03 0.08 -41.75
N GLU A 98 -6.26 0.18 -42.26
CA GLU A 98 -6.55 0.73 -43.58
C GLU A 98 -6.42 2.27 -43.53
N GLN A 99 -5.34 2.79 -44.13
CA GLN A 99 -5.20 4.21 -44.43
C GLN A 99 -5.79 4.47 -45.82
N GLN A 100 -6.66 5.49 -45.94
CA GLN A 100 -7.07 5.97 -47.27
C GLN A 100 -5.86 6.59 -47.97
N GLN A 101 -5.35 5.92 -49.01
CA GLN A 101 -4.30 6.45 -49.85
C GLN A 101 -4.83 7.67 -50.63
N GLN A 102 -4.37 8.86 -50.27
CA GLN A 102 -4.26 9.94 -51.26
C GLN A 102 -2.95 9.70 -52.01
N GLN A 103 -3.07 9.11 -53.21
CA GLN A 103 -1.96 8.90 -54.11
C GLN A 103 -1.40 10.24 -54.60
N LEU A 104 -0.08 10.41 -54.53
CA LEU A 104 0.69 11.27 -55.44
C LEU A 104 2.10 10.68 -55.59
N GLU A 105 2.32 9.99 -56.70
CA GLU A 105 3.64 9.72 -57.28
C GLU A 105 4.23 11.08 -57.74
N THR A 106 5.52 11.33 -58.03
CA THR A 106 6.72 10.53 -58.39
C THR A 106 7.95 11.43 -58.02
N THR A 107 9.26 11.10 -57.99
CA THR A 107 10.10 10.01 -58.57
C THR A 107 11.40 9.89 -57.74
N MET A 108 12.13 8.77 -57.86
CA MET A 108 13.58 8.68 -57.59
C MET A 108 14.29 8.18 -58.86
N PRO A 109 15.47 8.73 -59.23
CA PRO A 109 16.69 8.10 -58.71
C PRO A 109 17.90 9.02 -58.44
N SER A 110 18.61 8.69 -57.35
CA SER A 110 20.08 8.59 -57.21
C SER A 110 21.03 9.62 -57.86
N ILE A 111 21.90 10.21 -57.03
CA ILE A 111 23.36 10.19 -57.24
C ILE A 111 24.09 10.23 -55.87
N TYR A 112 25.29 9.65 -55.81
CA TYR A 112 26.13 9.57 -54.61
C TYR A 112 26.70 10.93 -54.18
N GLN A 113 26.81 11.19 -52.87
CA GLN A 113 28.13 11.26 -52.21
C GLN A 113 28.04 11.01 -50.69
N ARG A 114 29.20 10.80 -50.05
CA ARG A 114 29.36 10.38 -48.65
C ARG A 114 29.59 11.56 -47.68
N GLN A 115 29.21 11.34 -46.40
CA GLN A 115 29.95 11.61 -45.14
C GLN A 115 30.69 12.99 -44.98
N SER A 116 30.66 13.67 -43.82
CA SER A 116 30.50 13.16 -42.44
C SER A 116 30.01 14.21 -41.41
N SER A 117 29.60 13.69 -40.24
CA SER A 117 29.86 14.24 -38.89
C SER A 117 29.42 15.66 -38.47
N SER A 118 28.36 15.68 -37.64
CA SER A 118 28.27 16.37 -36.32
C SER A 118 28.07 17.89 -36.18
N ASN A 119 27.33 18.23 -35.10
CA ASN A 119 27.26 19.48 -34.34
C ASN A 119 26.38 20.65 -34.84
N SER A 120 25.16 20.69 -34.30
CA SER A 120 24.69 21.70 -33.33
C SER A 120 24.83 23.22 -33.62
N LEU A 121 23.64 23.86 -33.69
CA LEU A 121 23.27 25.20 -33.17
C LEU A 121 23.58 26.49 -33.98
N GLN A 122 22.45 27.15 -34.31
CA GLN A 122 22.13 28.60 -34.16
C GLN A 122 22.45 29.64 -35.26
N LEU A 123 21.41 30.49 -35.48
CA LEU A 123 21.41 31.91 -35.90
C LEU A 123 21.88 32.24 -37.35
N ILE A 124 21.35 33.24 -38.09
CA ILE A 124 20.20 34.18 -37.94
C ILE A 124 19.44 34.20 -39.32
N THR A 125 18.69 35.18 -39.91
CA THR A 125 18.27 36.58 -39.62
C THR A 125 16.99 36.93 -40.41
N GLN A 126 15.92 37.43 -39.73
CA GLN A 126 14.94 38.44 -40.23
C GLN A 126 14.11 38.12 -41.53
N THR A 127 13.06 38.86 -41.93
CA THR A 127 12.42 40.13 -41.47
C THR A 127 10.90 39.98 -41.21
N ILE A 128 10.29 41.01 -40.60
CA ILE A 128 8.83 41.22 -40.49
C ILE A 128 8.48 42.51 -41.27
N PRO A 129 7.24 42.70 -41.77
CA PRO A 129 6.39 43.70 -41.11
C PRO A 129 4.88 43.35 -41.05
N SER A 130 4.18 43.93 -40.09
CA SER A 130 2.73 43.77 -39.87
C SER A 130 1.93 45.01 -40.34
N ARG A 131 0.67 44.84 -40.81
CA ARG A 131 -0.53 45.54 -40.26
C ARG A 131 -1.87 45.42 -41.07
N ARG A 132 -2.95 45.20 -40.29
CA ARG A 132 -4.29 45.88 -40.30
C ARG A 132 -5.40 45.67 -41.39
N VAL A 133 -6.51 45.08 -40.91
CA VAL A 133 -7.89 45.66 -40.75
C VAL A 133 -8.81 45.88 -42.00
N THR A 134 -10.14 45.83 -41.73
CA THR A 134 -11.38 45.92 -42.55
C THR A 134 -11.81 44.60 -43.25
N SER A 135 -13.08 44.16 -43.39
CA SER A 135 -14.47 44.56 -43.00
C SER A 135 -15.44 44.98 -44.13
N GLY A 136 -16.36 44.08 -44.51
CA GLY A 136 -17.55 44.27 -45.40
C GLY A 136 -18.08 42.89 -45.87
N ILE A 137 -19.38 42.52 -45.94
CA ILE A 137 -20.64 43.16 -46.44
C ILE A 137 -20.75 43.10 -47.97
N THR A 138 -21.77 42.54 -48.66
CA THR A 138 -22.90 41.57 -48.45
C THR A 138 -23.28 41.04 -49.87
N ASN A 139 -24.31 40.25 -50.25
CA ASN A 139 -25.54 39.60 -49.71
C ASN A 139 -25.85 38.37 -50.65
N HIS A 140 -26.92 37.57 -50.68
CA HIS A 140 -28.22 37.40 -49.97
C HIS A 140 -28.52 35.85 -49.95
N GLN A 141 -29.69 35.18 -49.95
CA GLN A 141 -31.17 35.34 -49.99
C GLN A 141 -31.74 33.98 -49.42
N GLN A 142 -33.00 33.60 -49.12
CA GLN A 142 -34.42 34.05 -49.20
C GLN A 142 -35.07 33.89 -47.79
N GLN A 143 -36.24 34.46 -47.41
CA GLN A 143 -37.65 34.27 -47.85
C GLN A 143 -38.21 32.84 -47.65
N ILE A 144 -39.40 32.61 -47.08
CA ILE A 144 -40.63 33.45 -46.92
C ILE A 144 -40.97 33.75 -45.42
N ASP A 145 -42.04 34.51 -45.14
CA ASP A 145 -42.31 35.35 -43.93
C ASP A 145 -43.79 35.24 -43.42
N VAL A 146 -44.18 36.02 -42.39
CA VAL A 146 -45.50 36.66 -42.11
C VAL A 146 -46.32 36.23 -40.85
N ARG A 147 -46.43 37.17 -39.86
CA ARG A 147 -47.54 37.44 -38.86
C ARG A 147 -47.83 36.47 -37.67
N GLN A 148 -48.57 36.83 -36.60
CA GLN A 148 -48.78 38.09 -35.81
C GLN A 148 -49.42 37.73 -34.43
N ASN A 149 -49.40 38.64 -33.44
CA ASN A 149 -49.99 38.50 -32.08
C ASN A 149 -51.45 39.06 -32.05
N PRO A 150 -52.42 38.59 -31.22
CA PRO A 150 -52.62 39.19 -29.86
C PRO A 150 -53.38 38.37 -28.76
N GLY A 151 -53.14 38.68 -27.47
CA GLY A 151 -54.22 39.14 -26.55
C GLY A 151 -54.81 38.25 -25.41
N PHE A 152 -55.03 38.91 -24.25
CA PHE A 152 -56.00 38.63 -23.16
C PHE A 152 -55.79 37.46 -22.15
N SER A 153 -56.67 37.40 -21.13
CA SER A 153 -56.39 36.89 -19.76
C SER A 153 -57.64 36.37 -18.99
N LEU A 154 -57.42 35.81 -17.79
CA LEU A 154 -58.35 35.41 -16.70
C LEU A 154 -59.17 34.10 -16.81
N ARG A 155 -58.80 33.09 -15.99
CA ARG A 155 -59.68 32.44 -14.97
C ARG A 155 -58.88 31.47 -14.06
N GLY A 156 -59.50 30.93 -13.00
CA GLY A 156 -58.87 29.95 -12.09
C GLY A 156 -59.83 29.21 -11.14
N ARG A 157 -59.26 28.30 -10.32
CA ARG A 157 -59.89 27.32 -9.38
C ARG A 157 -60.70 26.17 -10.04
N PRO A 158 -60.69 24.97 -9.42
CA PRO A 158 -61.71 24.61 -8.41
C PRO A 158 -61.12 24.19 -7.03
N SER A 159 -61.82 23.37 -6.22
CA SER A 159 -61.52 23.06 -4.79
C SER A 159 -62.17 21.74 -4.28
N SER A 160 -62.05 21.43 -2.96
CA SER A 160 -62.57 20.26 -2.17
C SER A 160 -61.66 19.00 -2.13
N ALA A 161 -61.62 18.13 -1.11
CA ALA A 161 -62.26 18.02 0.23
C ALA A 161 -61.17 17.62 1.31
N GLY A 162 -61.30 17.35 2.62
CA GLY A 162 -62.37 17.00 3.60
C GLY A 162 -61.95 15.73 4.41
N THR A 163 -62.29 15.41 5.67
CA THR A 163 -63.09 16.03 6.77
C THR A 163 -62.88 15.22 8.11
N LYS A 164 -63.20 15.77 9.31
CA LYS A 164 -63.27 15.15 10.69
C LYS A 164 -61.95 15.13 11.51
N ARG A 165 -61.91 15.17 12.86
CA ARG A 165 -62.94 15.11 13.96
C ARG A 165 -62.49 15.90 15.23
N THR A 166 -63.36 16.05 16.23
CA THR A 166 -63.25 16.84 17.50
C THR A 166 -63.26 15.90 18.77
N PRO A 167 -63.35 16.31 20.08
CA PRO A 167 -63.65 17.63 20.73
C PRO A 167 -63.00 18.01 22.12
N ALA A 168 -63.34 19.21 22.62
CA ALA A 168 -63.43 19.69 24.04
C ALA A 168 -62.12 19.88 24.88
N THR A 169 -62.01 20.62 26.01
CA THR A 169 -63.00 21.24 26.96
C THR A 169 -62.51 22.57 27.62
N ILE A 170 -63.37 23.60 27.62
CA ILE A 170 -63.66 24.69 28.61
C ILE A 170 -62.67 25.06 29.75
N THR A 171 -62.36 26.37 29.89
CA THR A 171 -62.56 27.20 31.13
C THR A 171 -62.67 28.71 30.82
N ASN A 172 -63.49 29.45 31.60
CA ASN A 172 -63.66 30.92 31.55
C ASN A 172 -62.59 31.63 32.43
N THR A 173 -62.36 32.97 32.42
CA THR A 173 -63.20 34.10 32.91
C THR A 173 -62.79 35.44 32.24
N SER A 174 -63.68 36.25 31.63
CA SER A 174 -64.46 37.37 32.24
C SER A 174 -63.64 38.40 33.06
N SER A 175 -63.83 39.73 32.97
CA SER A 175 -64.81 40.56 32.22
C SER A 175 -64.53 42.08 32.29
N HIS A 176 -65.14 42.80 31.33
CA HIS A 176 -65.65 44.21 31.28
C HIS A 176 -64.99 45.08 30.18
N GLY A 177 -65.70 45.96 29.44
CA GLY A 177 -67.16 46.12 29.29
C GLY A 177 -67.64 47.59 29.27
N SER A 178 -67.97 48.15 28.09
CA SER A 178 -68.96 49.25 27.95
C SER A 178 -69.35 49.59 26.50
N ASN A 179 -70.63 49.95 26.34
CA ASN A 179 -71.42 50.40 25.18
C ASN A 179 -70.78 51.51 24.29
N GLY A 180 -71.17 51.75 23.04
CA GLY A 180 -72.06 51.00 22.12
C GLY A 180 -73.48 51.57 21.86
N ILE A 181 -73.65 52.64 21.05
CA ILE A 181 -74.91 53.04 20.37
C ILE A 181 -74.66 53.66 18.97
N ARG A 182 -75.45 53.18 17.99
CA ARG A 182 -76.06 53.75 16.73
C ARG A 182 -75.98 55.27 16.42
N ASP A 183 -76.24 55.80 15.21
CA ASP A 183 -76.45 55.29 13.82
C ASP A 183 -76.38 56.45 12.77
N SER A 184 -76.53 56.11 11.46
CA SER A 184 -77.09 56.95 10.37
C SER A 184 -76.20 57.94 9.57
N VAL A 185 -75.65 57.43 8.46
CA VAL A 185 -75.96 57.80 7.04
C VAL A 185 -76.52 59.21 6.70
N VAL A 186 -75.95 59.78 5.61
CA VAL A 186 -76.28 61.03 4.88
C VAL A 186 -76.64 60.69 3.40
N PRO A 187 -77.36 61.49 2.56
CA PRO A 187 -76.99 62.86 2.14
C PRO A 187 -78.15 63.81 1.64
N ASN A 188 -77.78 64.81 0.82
CA ASN A 188 -78.56 65.69 -0.10
C ASN A 188 -79.25 66.96 0.46
N ALA A 189 -79.45 68.05 -0.32
CA ALA A 189 -78.73 68.67 -1.48
C ALA A 189 -79.42 70.01 -1.90
N TRP A 190 -78.86 70.71 -2.92
CA TRP A 190 -79.43 71.83 -3.71
C TRP A 190 -79.50 73.28 -3.12
N THR A 191 -78.40 74.01 -3.33
CA THR A 191 -78.31 75.31 -4.06
C THR A 191 -79.30 76.49 -3.85
N ILE A 192 -78.70 77.66 -3.57
CA ILE A 192 -78.97 78.99 -4.17
C ILE A 192 -80.32 79.66 -3.84
N ASN A 193 -80.30 80.78 -3.09
CA ASN A 193 -80.22 82.10 -3.74
C ASN A 193 -79.83 83.25 -2.79
N ASN A 194 -79.42 84.37 -3.40
CA ASN A 194 -79.20 85.65 -2.74
C ASN A 194 -80.20 86.66 -3.35
N THR A 195 -80.99 87.40 -2.57
CA THR A 195 -81.60 88.67 -3.01
C THR A 195 -82.27 89.44 -1.87
N SER A 196 -82.22 90.76 -1.97
CA SER A 196 -82.88 91.71 -1.07
C SER A 196 -84.28 92.10 -1.55
N ASN A 197 -85.23 92.08 -0.62
CA ASN A 197 -86.22 93.14 -0.37
C ASN A 197 -86.83 93.92 -1.57
N PRO A 198 -88.08 93.64 -1.99
CA PRO A 198 -88.91 94.61 -2.73
C PRO A 198 -89.51 95.65 -1.75
N GLY A 199 -89.54 96.94 -2.14
CA GLY A 199 -89.97 98.03 -1.25
C GLY A 199 -91.31 98.70 -1.61
N ARG A 200 -91.41 100.01 -1.27
CA ARG A 200 -92.39 101.04 -1.69
C ARG A 200 -93.53 101.35 -0.69
N GLY A 201 -93.84 102.66 -0.54
CA GLY A 201 -94.77 103.27 0.44
C GLY A 201 -94.00 104.13 1.45
N VAL A 202 -93.94 105.47 1.45
CA VAL A 202 -94.81 106.58 0.94
C VAL A 202 -95.95 106.99 1.89
N ILE A 203 -95.59 107.69 2.97
CA ILE A 203 -96.35 108.72 3.71
C ILE A 203 -95.26 109.72 4.21
N ASN A 204 -95.19 111.03 3.97
CA ASN A 204 -96.04 112.11 3.44
C ASN A 204 -96.69 113.03 4.50
N GLY A 205 -96.23 114.29 4.53
CA GLY A 205 -96.77 115.42 5.31
C GLY A 205 -96.14 115.64 6.70
N ASN A 206 -96.26 116.83 7.32
CA ASN A 206 -96.43 118.18 6.77
C ASN A 206 -96.30 119.24 7.90
N PHE A 207 -96.16 120.51 7.51
CA PHE A 207 -96.54 121.72 8.27
C PHE A 207 -95.81 122.12 9.57
N SER A 208 -94.96 123.13 9.39
CA SER A 208 -94.89 124.41 10.13
C SER A 208 -96.04 124.76 11.10
N GLY A 209 -95.67 125.44 12.20
CA GLY A 209 -96.53 126.36 12.94
C GLY A 209 -95.78 127.65 13.25
N GLU A 210 -96.34 128.79 12.82
CA GLU A 210 -95.83 130.14 13.11
C GLU A 210 -96.36 130.64 14.48
N LEU A 211 -95.63 131.56 15.14
CA LEU A 211 -96.26 132.61 15.95
C LEU A 211 -95.27 133.75 16.24
N GLU A 212 -95.80 134.98 16.25
CA GLU A 212 -95.03 136.23 16.25
C GLU A 212 -95.07 136.96 17.61
N VAL A 213 -93.96 137.65 17.96
CA VAL A 213 -93.93 138.99 18.63
C VAL A 213 -94.45 139.04 20.11
N PRO A 214 -94.08 140.03 20.97
CA PRO A 214 -93.18 141.19 20.83
C PRO A 214 -91.95 141.25 21.77
N CYS A 215 -91.01 142.11 21.38
CA CYS A 215 -90.11 142.96 22.16
C CYS A 215 -89.95 142.77 23.69
N GLN A 216 -88.72 142.46 24.14
CA GLN A 216 -87.83 143.46 24.78
C GLN A 216 -86.38 142.93 24.92
N ASP A 217 -85.43 143.84 25.20
CA ASP A 217 -83.97 143.67 25.02
C ASP A 217 -83.31 142.48 25.76
N ASN A 218 -82.36 141.79 25.11
CA ASN A 218 -80.92 142.07 25.29
C ASN A 218 -80.00 141.18 24.41
N SER A 219 -78.79 141.67 24.12
CA SER A 219 -77.86 141.15 23.10
C SER A 219 -77.03 139.90 23.49
N GLU A 220 -77.36 139.24 24.60
CA GLU A 220 -76.53 138.18 25.18
C GLU A 220 -76.78 136.80 24.55
N ILE A 221 -78.03 136.49 24.19
CA ILE A 221 -78.43 135.19 23.62
C ILE A 221 -77.79 134.96 22.24
N THR A 222 -77.75 135.98 21.39
CA THR A 222 -77.23 135.88 20.00
C THR A 222 -75.78 135.41 19.98
N ASN A 223 -74.93 136.00 20.84
CA ASN A 223 -73.52 135.60 20.98
C ASN A 223 -73.36 134.15 21.48
N ARG A 224 -74.30 133.66 22.29
CA ARG A 224 -74.27 132.29 22.82
C ARG A 224 -74.67 131.25 21.78
N VAL A 225 -75.64 131.57 20.90
CA VAL A 225 -75.98 130.73 19.74
C VAL A 225 -74.81 130.66 18.77
N ASP A 226 -74.18 131.80 18.47
CA ASP A 226 -73.03 131.90 17.57
C ASP A 226 -71.80 131.11 18.07
N GLN A 227 -71.64 130.99 19.39
CA GLN A 227 -70.62 130.16 20.03
C GLN A 227 -70.95 128.67 19.93
N LEU A 228 -72.21 128.28 20.18
CA LEU A 228 -72.65 126.89 20.09
C LEU A 228 -72.64 126.36 18.65
N GLU A 229 -72.98 127.18 17.64
CA GLU A 229 -72.81 126.80 16.23
C GLU A 229 -71.35 126.51 15.87
N LYS A 230 -70.40 127.30 16.39
CA LYS A 230 -68.96 127.08 16.16
C LYS A 230 -68.48 125.79 16.84
N GLU A 231 -68.98 125.48 18.04
CA GLU A 231 -68.73 124.21 18.70
C GLU A 231 -69.33 123.00 17.94
N VAL A 232 -70.56 123.10 17.43
CA VAL A 232 -71.19 122.04 16.63
C VAL A 232 -70.42 121.82 15.33
N LYS A 233 -70.12 122.89 14.57
CA LYS A 233 -69.31 122.81 13.34
C LYS A 233 -67.90 122.26 13.59
N GLY A 234 -67.34 122.49 14.78
CA GLY A 234 -66.09 121.87 15.25
C GLY A 234 -66.23 120.36 15.49
N ARG A 235 -67.23 119.93 16.28
CA ARG A 235 -67.49 118.50 16.53
C ARG A 235 -67.88 117.74 15.26
N ASP A 236 -68.62 118.36 14.35
CA ASP A 236 -68.93 117.80 13.03
C ASP A 236 -67.68 117.66 12.13
N ALA A 237 -66.60 118.40 12.37
CA ALA A 237 -65.32 118.20 11.70
C ALA A 237 -64.54 117.05 12.36
N GLU A 238 -64.48 117.00 13.69
CA GLU A 238 -63.85 115.92 14.46
C GLU A 238 -64.50 114.54 14.18
N ILE A 239 -65.83 114.48 14.13
CA ILE A 239 -66.59 113.27 13.76
C ILE A 239 -66.29 112.83 12.33
N ARG A 240 -66.01 113.75 11.39
CA ARG A 240 -65.56 113.39 10.03
C ARG A 240 -64.15 112.84 10.03
N GLU A 241 -63.19 113.49 10.69
CA GLU A 241 -61.82 112.96 10.80
C GLU A 241 -61.78 111.57 11.44
N LEU A 242 -62.58 111.34 12.49
CA LEU A 242 -62.70 110.02 13.14
C LEU A 242 -63.32 108.97 12.22
N ASN A 243 -64.32 109.32 11.39
CA ASN A 243 -64.88 108.39 10.40
C ASN A 243 -63.93 108.09 9.25
N ASP A 244 -63.16 109.08 8.77
CA ASP A 244 -62.15 108.87 7.73
C ASP A 244 -60.94 108.06 8.24
N ARG A 245 -60.59 108.22 9.52
CA ARG A 245 -59.67 107.30 10.23
C ARG A 245 -60.23 105.89 10.36
N LEU A 246 -61.53 105.72 10.61
CA LEU A 246 -62.15 104.39 10.65
C LEU A 246 -62.10 103.71 9.27
N ARG A 247 -62.49 104.44 8.21
CA ARG A 247 -62.50 103.98 6.81
C ARG A 247 -61.12 103.67 6.24
N SER A 248 -60.06 104.29 6.76
CA SER A 248 -58.67 103.96 6.39
C SER A 248 -58.11 102.74 7.15
N LEU A 249 -58.74 102.33 8.26
CA LEU A 249 -58.39 101.11 9.00
C LEU A 249 -59.19 99.87 8.54
N GLU A 250 -60.42 100.04 8.02
CA GLU A 250 -61.23 98.93 7.48
C GLU A 250 -60.48 98.06 6.43
N PRO A 251 -59.75 98.62 5.43
CA PRO A 251 -58.99 97.82 4.48
C PRO A 251 -57.92 96.96 5.13
N MET A 252 -57.22 97.50 6.14
CA MET A 252 -56.13 96.83 6.85
C MET A 252 -56.64 95.71 7.77
N SER A 253 -57.85 95.86 8.31
CA SER A 253 -58.59 94.77 8.95
C SER A 253 -58.97 93.68 7.94
N SER A 254 -59.44 94.08 6.75
CA SER A 254 -59.83 93.12 5.70
C SER A 254 -58.64 92.30 5.16
N THR A 255 -57.45 92.90 5.00
CA THR A 255 -56.25 92.16 4.55
C THR A 255 -55.78 91.17 5.61
N PHE A 256 -55.71 91.58 6.88
CA PHE A 256 -55.33 90.67 7.98
C PHE A 256 -56.31 89.51 8.16
N THR A 257 -57.62 89.76 8.04
CA THR A 257 -58.60 88.65 8.09
C THR A 257 -58.49 87.69 6.90
N ASN A 258 -58.14 88.17 5.71
CA ASN A 258 -57.87 87.31 4.55
C ASN A 258 -56.60 86.46 4.74
N GLU A 259 -55.52 87.05 5.28
CA GLU A 259 -54.26 86.35 5.59
C GLU A 259 -54.45 85.27 6.67
N VAL A 260 -55.27 85.54 7.69
CA VAL A 260 -55.68 84.53 8.68
C VAL A 260 -56.48 83.39 8.03
N HIS A 261 -57.24 83.65 6.96
CA HIS A 261 -57.95 82.59 6.22
C HIS A 261 -57.01 81.77 5.31
N THR A 262 -56.04 82.39 4.63
CA THR A 262 -55.06 81.63 3.81
C THR A 262 -54.19 80.74 4.69
N LEU A 263 -53.62 81.27 5.79
CA LEU A 263 -52.82 80.49 6.74
C LEU A 263 -53.60 79.34 7.37
N ARG A 264 -54.91 79.52 7.66
CA ARG A 264 -55.78 78.41 8.09
C ARG A 264 -55.99 77.36 7.01
N SER A 265 -56.17 77.76 5.75
CA SER A 265 -56.32 76.85 4.62
C SER A 265 -55.06 76.01 4.39
N GLU A 266 -53.88 76.63 4.48
CA GLU A 266 -52.58 75.96 4.40
C GLU A 266 -52.34 75.01 5.58
N LEU A 267 -52.67 75.43 6.81
CA LEU A 267 -52.60 74.55 7.99
C LEU A 267 -53.49 73.30 7.82
N GLU A 268 -54.70 73.44 7.30
CA GLU A 268 -55.58 72.30 7.01
C GLU A 268 -55.09 71.44 5.84
N LYS A 269 -54.38 72.02 4.86
CA LYS A 269 -53.71 71.26 3.79
C LYS A 269 -52.56 70.43 4.37
N VAL A 270 -51.68 71.03 5.16
CA VAL A 270 -50.54 70.35 5.83
C VAL A 270 -51.03 69.26 6.80
N LYS A 271 -52.15 69.47 7.51
CA LYS A 271 -52.80 68.42 8.31
C LYS A 271 -53.24 67.22 7.46
N ARG A 272 -53.89 67.45 6.32
CA ARG A 272 -54.31 66.38 5.38
C ARG A 272 -53.11 65.65 4.80
N GLU A 273 -52.06 66.36 4.41
CA GLU A 273 -50.81 65.76 3.90
C GLU A 273 -50.09 64.94 4.99
N LYS A 274 -50.01 65.44 6.23
CA LYS A 274 -49.51 64.68 7.40
C LYS A 274 -50.33 63.42 7.65
N GLN A 275 -51.66 63.49 7.56
CA GLN A 275 -52.53 62.33 7.74
C GLN A 275 -52.34 61.28 6.64
N ALA A 276 -52.19 61.70 5.38
CA ALA A 276 -51.89 60.82 4.26
C ALA A 276 -50.51 60.15 4.42
N ALA A 277 -49.47 60.91 4.80
CA ALA A 277 -48.14 60.39 5.08
C ALA A 277 -48.15 59.39 6.25
N SER A 278 -48.88 59.68 7.33
CA SER A 278 -49.07 58.74 8.44
C SER A 278 -49.76 57.45 7.99
N GLY A 279 -50.78 57.53 7.13
CA GLY A 279 -51.46 56.37 6.56
C GLY A 279 -50.54 55.52 5.69
N LEU A 280 -49.68 56.15 4.89
CA LEU A 280 -48.67 55.47 4.07
C LEU A 280 -47.62 54.76 4.95
N ILE A 281 -47.11 55.43 5.99
CA ILE A 281 -46.19 54.83 6.97
C ILE A 281 -46.83 53.60 7.63
N SER A 282 -48.09 53.70 8.06
CA SER A 282 -48.84 52.57 8.63
C SER A 282 -49.21 51.48 7.61
N SER A 283 -49.08 51.71 6.29
CA SER A 283 -49.09 50.63 5.29
C SER A 283 -47.72 49.99 5.18
N LEU A 284 -46.68 50.78 4.93
CA LEU A 284 -45.30 50.32 4.77
C LEU A 284 -44.81 49.52 5.98
N GLN A 285 -45.22 49.89 7.21
CA GLN A 285 -44.94 49.13 8.42
C GLN A 285 -45.59 47.73 8.41
N ARG A 286 -46.82 47.59 7.93
CA ARG A 286 -47.50 46.28 7.80
C ARG A 286 -46.92 45.45 6.67
N ASP A 287 -46.60 46.08 5.55
CA ASP A 287 -45.96 45.42 4.41
C ASP A 287 -44.54 44.94 4.77
N LEU A 288 -43.79 45.71 5.57
CA LEU A 288 -42.50 45.32 6.15
C LEU A 288 -42.63 44.11 7.07
N HIS A 289 -43.52 44.14 8.08
CA HIS A 289 -43.76 42.99 8.97
C HIS A 289 -44.20 41.73 8.20
N SER A 290 -44.95 41.90 7.11
CA SER A 290 -45.33 40.81 6.21
C SER A 290 -44.11 40.20 5.52
N LYS A 291 -43.19 41.03 5.01
CA LYS A 291 -41.93 40.58 4.40
C LYS A 291 -40.94 39.99 5.40
N GLU A 292 -40.86 40.52 6.63
CA GLU A 292 -40.08 39.93 7.71
C GLU A 292 -40.61 38.54 8.09
N SER A 293 -41.93 38.36 8.14
CA SER A 293 -42.59 37.07 8.34
C SER A 293 -42.28 36.06 7.21
N ASP A 294 -42.32 36.50 5.96
CA ASP A 294 -41.98 35.65 4.80
C ASP A 294 -40.48 35.30 4.75
N LEU A 295 -39.59 36.26 5.01
CA LEU A 295 -38.15 36.01 5.15
C LEU A 295 -37.87 35.00 6.28
N ALA A 296 -38.54 35.13 7.43
CA ALA A 296 -38.39 34.18 8.53
C ALA A 296 -38.91 32.77 8.19
N LYS A 297 -39.85 32.61 7.26
CA LYS A 297 -40.26 31.31 6.72
C LYS A 297 -39.19 30.74 5.78
N LEU A 298 -38.74 31.52 4.81
CA LEU A 298 -37.73 31.12 3.83
C LEU A 298 -36.40 30.76 4.51
N THR A 299 -35.97 31.48 5.54
CA THR A 299 -34.77 31.15 6.33
C THR A 299 -34.91 29.79 7.03
N ARG A 300 -36.10 29.44 7.55
CA ARG A 300 -36.36 28.12 8.16
C ARG A 300 -36.39 27.00 7.11
N GLU A 301 -36.97 27.27 5.94
CA GLU A 301 -37.01 26.34 4.81
C GLU A 301 -35.60 26.06 4.27
N ILE A 302 -34.78 27.11 4.10
CA ILE A 302 -33.37 27.01 3.71
C ILE A 302 -32.58 26.18 4.73
N GLU A 303 -32.75 26.40 6.03
CA GLU A 303 -32.01 25.63 7.04
C GLU A 303 -32.47 24.16 7.10
N GLY A 304 -33.78 23.90 6.92
CA GLY A 304 -34.32 22.55 6.75
C GLY A 304 -33.74 21.83 5.53
N LEU A 305 -33.65 22.51 4.38
CA LEU A 305 -33.02 21.97 3.18
C LEU A 305 -31.51 21.71 3.37
N LYS A 306 -30.80 22.52 4.18
CA LYS A 306 -29.41 22.24 4.57
C LYS A 306 -29.28 21.03 5.49
N THR A 307 -30.21 20.78 6.42
CA THR A 307 -30.18 19.54 7.23
C THR A 307 -30.47 18.33 6.36
N ASP A 308 -31.46 18.42 5.47
CA ASP A 308 -31.81 17.39 4.49
C ASP A 308 -30.64 17.05 3.54
N GLY A 309 -29.84 18.05 3.15
CA GLY A 309 -28.61 17.87 2.38
C GLY A 309 -27.56 17.08 3.16
N ARG A 310 -27.21 17.54 4.37
CA ARG A 310 -26.26 16.86 5.27
C ARG A 310 -26.63 15.39 5.53
N ASP A 311 -27.91 15.11 5.76
CA ASP A 311 -28.43 13.75 5.98
C ASP A 311 -28.31 12.87 4.72
N LYS A 312 -28.44 13.45 3.52
CA LYS A 312 -28.24 12.73 2.24
C LYS A 312 -26.76 12.47 2.00
N ASP A 313 -25.89 13.44 2.28
CA ASP A 313 -24.43 13.29 2.16
C ASP A 313 -23.89 12.19 3.09
N LEU A 314 -24.36 12.15 4.35
CA LEU A 314 -24.01 11.07 5.30
C LEU A 314 -24.48 9.69 4.82
N ARG A 315 -25.67 9.60 4.21
CA ARG A 315 -26.16 8.35 3.59
C ARG A 315 -25.33 7.95 2.37
N LEU A 316 -24.92 8.89 1.53
CA LEU A 316 -24.04 8.65 0.39
C LEU A 316 -22.66 8.16 0.84
N GLN A 317 -22.05 8.78 1.86
CA GLN A 317 -20.80 8.31 2.46
C GLN A 317 -20.93 6.88 3.02
N SER A 318 -22.02 6.56 3.71
CA SER A 318 -22.29 5.20 4.21
C SER A 318 -22.45 4.17 3.08
N LEU A 319 -23.14 4.54 1.99
CA LEU A 319 -23.28 3.68 0.80
C LEU A 319 -21.96 3.49 0.06
N GLN A 320 -21.15 4.55 -0.07
CA GLN A 320 -19.84 4.49 -0.72
C GLN A 320 -18.83 3.66 0.09
N ALA A 321 -18.87 3.72 1.43
CA ALA A 321 -18.11 2.83 2.30
C ALA A 321 -18.53 1.35 2.11
N LYS A 322 -19.84 1.06 2.03
CA LYS A 322 -20.34 -0.30 1.73
C LYS A 322 -19.94 -0.78 0.34
N LEU A 323 -19.95 0.09 -0.67
CA LEU A 323 -19.55 -0.24 -2.04
C LEU A 323 -18.04 -0.55 -2.11
N ASN A 324 -17.21 0.19 -1.38
CA ASN A 324 -15.80 -0.14 -1.22
C ASN A 324 -15.61 -1.51 -0.56
N LEU A 325 -16.25 -1.78 0.59
CA LEU A 325 -16.17 -3.08 1.26
C LEU A 325 -16.59 -4.26 0.37
N LEU A 326 -17.59 -4.08 -0.50
CA LEU A 326 -17.99 -5.10 -1.48
C LEU A 326 -16.96 -5.27 -2.61
N ARG A 327 -16.34 -4.18 -3.08
CA ARG A 327 -15.27 -4.18 -4.10
C ARG A 327 -14.01 -4.87 -3.57
N ASP A 328 -13.62 -4.55 -2.33
CA ASP A 328 -12.43 -5.08 -1.68
C ASP A 328 -12.62 -6.56 -1.32
N ARG A 329 -13.86 -6.95 -0.94
CA ARG A 329 -14.25 -8.36 -0.83
C ARG A 329 -14.15 -9.10 -2.17
N GLY A 330 -14.65 -8.52 -3.27
CA GLY A 330 -14.55 -9.13 -4.60
C GLY A 330 -13.09 -9.40 -4.99
N ARG A 331 -12.21 -8.42 -4.78
CA ARG A 331 -10.76 -8.57 -4.96
C ARG A 331 -10.16 -9.65 -4.07
N ALA A 332 -10.57 -9.75 -2.81
CA ALA A 332 -10.11 -10.80 -1.90
C ALA A 332 -10.60 -12.21 -2.32
N GLU A 333 -11.76 -12.30 -2.97
CA GLU A 333 -12.29 -13.55 -3.54
C GLU A 333 -11.55 -13.93 -4.85
N GLU A 334 -11.18 -12.96 -5.69
CA GLU A 334 -10.28 -13.14 -6.85
C GLU A 334 -8.86 -13.58 -6.43
N ASP A 335 -8.24 -12.87 -5.47
CA ASP A 335 -6.93 -13.20 -4.89
C ASP A 335 -6.91 -14.55 -4.20
N ARG A 336 -8.05 -15.02 -3.69
CA ARG A 336 -8.19 -16.36 -3.13
C ARG A 336 -8.25 -17.40 -4.26
N PHE A 337 -8.98 -17.13 -5.34
CA PHE A 337 -9.10 -18.04 -6.48
C PHE A 337 -7.77 -18.23 -7.23
N THR A 338 -6.97 -17.17 -7.39
CA THR A 338 -5.61 -17.28 -7.98
C THR A 338 -4.70 -18.15 -7.12
N LYS A 339 -4.65 -17.91 -5.80
CA LYS A 339 -3.90 -18.73 -4.84
C LYS A 339 -4.38 -20.18 -4.79
N GLU A 340 -5.68 -20.43 -4.92
CA GLU A 340 -6.24 -21.78 -4.98
C GLU A 340 -5.81 -22.52 -6.28
N LYS A 341 -5.77 -21.83 -7.42
CA LYS A 341 -5.21 -22.34 -8.68
C LYS A 341 -3.70 -22.62 -8.58
N GLU A 342 -2.94 -21.77 -7.90
CA GLU A 342 -1.51 -22.00 -7.61
C GLU A 342 -1.29 -23.20 -6.70
N LEU A 343 -2.10 -23.37 -5.63
CA LEU A 343 -2.04 -24.52 -4.74
C LEU A 343 -2.37 -25.84 -5.48
N VAL A 344 -3.30 -25.84 -6.42
CA VAL A 344 -3.56 -27.01 -7.29
C VAL A 344 -2.35 -27.30 -8.19
N ASN A 345 -1.74 -26.29 -8.80
CA ASN A 345 -0.53 -26.46 -9.61
C ASN A 345 0.66 -26.97 -8.80
N LEU A 346 0.85 -26.49 -7.56
CA LEU A 346 1.89 -26.96 -6.66
C LEU A 346 1.64 -28.40 -6.19
N ARG A 347 0.39 -28.77 -5.85
CA ARG A 347 0.02 -30.17 -5.57
C ARG A 347 0.31 -31.11 -6.74
N ASN A 348 0.03 -30.67 -7.97
CA ASN A 348 0.35 -31.46 -9.17
C ASN A 348 1.86 -31.63 -9.37
N LYS A 349 2.67 -30.58 -9.12
CA LYS A 349 4.14 -30.67 -9.15
C LYS A 349 4.70 -31.60 -8.07
N ILE A 350 4.16 -31.52 -6.84
CA ILE A 350 4.54 -32.42 -5.73
C ILE A 350 4.24 -33.86 -6.11
N LYS A 351 3.04 -34.16 -6.63
CA LYS A 351 2.66 -35.50 -7.08
C LYS A 351 3.57 -36.07 -8.18
N LEU A 352 4.02 -35.23 -9.12
CA LEU A 352 4.99 -35.65 -10.13
C LEU A 352 6.38 -35.94 -9.51
N ALA A 353 6.83 -35.14 -8.55
CA ALA A 353 8.07 -35.39 -7.83
C ALA A 353 7.99 -36.67 -6.96
N GLU A 354 6.84 -36.93 -6.31
CA GLU A 354 6.57 -38.18 -5.58
C GLU A 354 6.66 -39.40 -6.51
N GLN A 355 6.13 -39.31 -7.74
CA GLN A 355 6.25 -40.37 -8.74
C GLN A 355 7.72 -40.60 -9.15
N GLN A 356 8.48 -39.55 -9.44
CA GLN A 356 9.92 -39.65 -9.75
C GLN A 356 10.74 -40.23 -8.59
N ILE A 357 10.43 -39.86 -7.35
CA ILE A 357 11.07 -40.43 -6.14
C ILE A 357 10.76 -41.92 -6.01
N ASN A 358 9.54 -42.38 -6.34
CA ASN A 358 9.19 -43.80 -6.33
C ASN A 358 9.91 -44.58 -7.44
N GLU A 359 10.01 -44.03 -8.66
CA GLU A 359 10.77 -44.63 -9.77
C GLU A 359 12.28 -44.76 -9.43
N LEU A 360 12.85 -43.75 -8.78
CA LEU A 360 14.22 -43.78 -8.28
C LEU A 360 14.41 -44.79 -7.13
N ASN A 361 13.45 -44.89 -6.20
CA ASN A 361 13.49 -45.89 -5.14
C ASN A 361 13.39 -47.33 -5.71
N GLU A 362 12.60 -47.55 -6.75
CA GLU A 362 12.57 -48.83 -7.47
C GLU A 362 13.91 -49.15 -8.13
N SER A 363 14.54 -48.20 -8.82
CA SER A 363 15.85 -48.45 -9.48
C SER A 363 16.95 -48.73 -8.44
N VAL A 364 16.98 -47.99 -7.32
CA VAL A 364 17.87 -48.26 -6.18
C VAL A 364 17.63 -49.64 -5.57
N ASN A 365 16.38 -50.10 -5.45
CA ASN A 365 16.08 -51.42 -4.92
C ASN A 365 16.47 -52.55 -5.90
N ARG A 366 16.33 -52.34 -7.22
CA ARG A 366 16.82 -53.27 -8.25
C ARG A 366 18.36 -53.39 -8.19
N LEU A 367 19.06 -52.25 -8.10
CA LEU A 367 20.52 -52.21 -7.95
C LEU A 367 21.01 -52.89 -6.66
N LYS A 368 20.30 -52.69 -5.53
CA LYS A 368 20.61 -53.40 -4.27
C LYS A 368 20.43 -54.92 -4.39
N SER A 369 19.40 -55.40 -5.10
CA SER A 369 19.22 -56.83 -5.33
C SER A 369 20.36 -57.40 -6.19
N GLN A 370 20.75 -56.69 -7.25
CA GLN A 370 21.88 -57.07 -8.10
C GLN A 370 23.19 -57.12 -7.31
N LEU A 371 23.45 -56.15 -6.44
CA LEU A 371 24.62 -56.13 -5.56
C LEU A 371 24.62 -57.34 -4.60
N GLN A 372 23.50 -57.65 -3.96
CA GLN A 372 23.40 -58.83 -3.09
C GLN A 372 23.61 -60.15 -3.85
N ASP A 373 23.21 -60.22 -5.12
CA ASP A 373 23.42 -61.42 -5.92
C ASP A 373 24.87 -61.55 -6.43
N THR A 374 25.57 -60.45 -6.72
CA THR A 374 27.02 -60.48 -7.00
C THR A 374 27.83 -60.77 -5.74
N GLU A 375 27.45 -60.25 -4.57
CA GLU A 375 28.04 -60.62 -3.27
C GLU A 375 27.92 -62.14 -2.99
N LYS A 376 26.75 -62.73 -3.23
CA LYS A 376 26.53 -64.19 -3.12
C LYS A 376 27.39 -64.98 -4.12
N GLN A 377 27.58 -64.48 -5.33
CA GLN A 377 28.45 -65.10 -6.34
C GLN A 377 29.93 -65.04 -5.92
N LEU A 378 30.42 -63.88 -5.47
CA LEU A 378 31.78 -63.69 -4.96
C LEU A 378 32.06 -64.59 -3.75
N LEU A 379 31.11 -64.73 -2.82
CA LEU A 379 31.24 -65.63 -1.67
C LEU A 379 31.38 -67.09 -2.12
N ARG A 380 30.60 -67.55 -3.10
CA ARG A 380 30.71 -68.90 -3.67
C ARG A 380 32.04 -69.11 -4.41
N LEU A 381 32.51 -68.12 -5.15
CA LEU A 381 33.80 -68.18 -5.85
C LEU A 381 34.96 -68.28 -4.84
N ASN A 382 34.98 -67.46 -3.79
CA ASN A 382 35.97 -67.53 -2.71
C ASN A 382 35.93 -68.90 -1.98
N GLN A 383 34.74 -69.44 -1.70
CA GLN A 383 34.60 -70.79 -1.11
C GLN A 383 35.14 -71.90 -2.03
N ASN A 384 34.95 -71.77 -3.35
CA ASN A 384 35.51 -72.71 -4.32
C ASN A 384 37.04 -72.54 -4.47
N GLU A 385 37.55 -71.32 -4.44
CA GLU A 385 38.99 -71.03 -4.44
C GLU A 385 39.69 -71.60 -3.20
N GLN A 386 39.05 -71.52 -2.02
CA GLN A 386 39.55 -72.12 -0.79
C GLN A 386 39.61 -73.65 -0.87
N LYS A 387 38.57 -74.31 -1.44
CA LYS A 387 38.59 -75.76 -1.68
C LYS A 387 39.69 -76.16 -2.65
N LEU A 388 39.80 -75.48 -3.79
CA LEU A 388 40.85 -75.74 -4.78
C LEU A 388 42.25 -75.56 -4.18
N LYS A 389 42.45 -74.59 -3.28
CA LYS A 389 43.71 -74.44 -2.52
C LYS A 389 43.98 -75.63 -1.61
N GLN A 390 42.99 -76.08 -0.82
CA GLN A 390 43.11 -77.27 0.04
C GLN A 390 43.38 -78.55 -0.78
N GLU A 391 42.71 -78.72 -1.92
CA GLU A 391 42.93 -79.82 -2.85
C GLU A 391 44.36 -79.78 -3.46
N CYS A 392 44.85 -78.59 -3.81
CA CYS A 392 46.23 -78.40 -4.30
C CYS A 392 47.29 -78.62 -3.21
N GLU A 393 47.01 -78.26 -1.96
CA GLU A 393 47.89 -78.52 -0.82
C GLU A 393 47.94 -80.02 -0.51
N HIS A 394 46.80 -80.69 -0.43
CA HIS A 394 46.74 -82.13 -0.22
C HIS A 394 47.40 -82.93 -1.36
N ALA A 395 47.23 -82.51 -2.61
CA ALA A 395 47.92 -83.13 -3.76
C ALA A 395 49.46 -82.96 -3.68
N ARG A 396 49.96 -81.85 -3.10
CA ARG A 396 51.40 -81.66 -2.85
C ARG A 396 51.90 -82.54 -1.70
N GLU A 397 51.11 -82.73 -0.65
CA GLU A 397 51.43 -83.64 0.44
C GLU A 397 51.52 -85.09 -0.05
N GLN A 398 50.54 -85.56 -0.82
CA GLN A 398 50.57 -86.87 -1.46
C GLN A 398 51.79 -87.03 -2.38
N LEU A 399 52.13 -86.01 -3.18
CA LEU A 399 53.32 -86.05 -4.03
C LEU A 399 54.62 -86.13 -3.21
N ALA A 400 54.71 -85.41 -2.09
CA ALA A 400 55.86 -85.47 -1.20
C ALA A 400 55.97 -86.82 -0.46
N GLU A 401 54.84 -87.46 -0.15
CA GLU A 401 54.81 -88.83 0.40
C GLU A 401 55.25 -89.86 -0.66
N VAL A 402 54.73 -89.78 -1.89
CA VAL A 402 55.18 -90.63 -3.01
C VAL A 402 56.67 -90.47 -3.27
N GLN A 403 57.20 -89.25 -3.23
CA GLN A 403 58.65 -89.00 -3.35
C GLN A 403 59.46 -89.61 -2.20
N ARG A 404 58.98 -89.55 -0.94
CA ARG A 404 59.62 -90.24 0.19
C ARG A 404 59.61 -91.75 -0.02
N ASN A 405 58.46 -92.31 -0.38
CA ASN A 405 58.30 -93.74 -0.64
C ASN A 405 59.19 -94.20 -1.81
N GLU A 406 59.36 -93.37 -2.86
CA GLU A 406 60.33 -93.64 -3.92
C GLU A 406 61.78 -93.62 -3.40
N THR A 407 62.16 -92.67 -2.54
CA THR A 407 63.51 -92.68 -1.94
C THR A 407 63.74 -93.88 -1.02
N THR A 408 62.73 -94.32 -0.27
CA THR A 408 62.79 -95.53 0.55
C THR A 408 62.93 -96.77 -0.34
N LEU A 409 62.08 -96.92 -1.37
CA LEU A 409 62.16 -98.04 -2.31
C LEU A 409 63.48 -98.07 -3.10
N ARG A 410 64.07 -96.91 -3.43
CA ARG A 410 65.42 -96.82 -4.01
C ARG A 410 66.50 -97.28 -3.02
N ALA A 411 66.38 -96.94 -1.74
CA ALA A 411 67.28 -97.39 -0.69
C ALA A 411 67.12 -98.90 -0.41
N ASP A 412 65.90 -99.41 -0.36
CA ASP A 412 65.60 -100.84 -0.19
C ASP A 412 66.02 -101.65 -1.42
N LEU A 413 65.89 -101.11 -2.63
CA LEU A 413 66.42 -101.74 -3.84
C LEU A 413 67.96 -101.73 -3.86
N ALA A 414 68.62 -100.68 -3.35
CA ALA A 414 70.07 -100.68 -3.18
C ALA A 414 70.50 -101.71 -2.10
N ASN A 415 69.82 -101.75 -0.95
CA ASN A 415 70.03 -102.75 0.09
C ASN A 415 69.76 -104.18 -0.40
N ALA A 416 68.76 -104.36 -1.28
CA ALA A 416 68.44 -105.64 -1.90
C ALA A 416 69.44 -106.02 -2.99
N GLN A 417 70.03 -105.06 -3.71
CA GLN A 417 71.15 -105.29 -4.61
C GLN A 417 72.43 -105.62 -3.85
N GLU A 418 72.70 -104.97 -2.72
CA GLU A 418 73.81 -105.32 -1.82
C GLU A 418 73.61 -106.72 -1.24
N LYS A 419 72.43 -107.01 -0.66
CA LYS A 419 72.06 -108.35 -0.20
C LYS A 419 72.04 -109.39 -1.32
N HIS A 420 71.68 -109.02 -2.56
CA HIS A 420 71.76 -109.91 -3.72
C HIS A 420 73.22 -110.15 -4.13
N ASN A 421 74.11 -109.16 -4.00
CA ASN A 421 75.54 -109.36 -4.23
C ASN A 421 76.17 -110.21 -3.11
N GLU A 422 75.80 -109.97 -1.84
CA GLU A 422 76.12 -110.85 -0.73
C GLU A 422 75.51 -112.25 -0.90
N PHE A 423 74.32 -112.38 -1.48
CA PHE A 423 73.66 -113.66 -1.77
C PHE A 423 74.21 -114.34 -3.02
N CYS A 424 74.78 -113.62 -3.99
CA CYS A 424 75.60 -114.22 -5.04
C CYS A 424 76.92 -114.71 -4.44
N ILE A 425 77.57 -113.90 -3.59
CA ILE A 425 78.77 -114.28 -2.83
C ILE A 425 78.48 -115.45 -1.87
N ASN A 426 77.26 -115.54 -1.33
CA ASN A 426 76.85 -116.58 -0.39
C ASN A 426 76.20 -117.78 -1.08
N ILE A 427 75.57 -117.70 -2.26
CA ILE A 427 75.28 -118.88 -3.12
C ILE A 427 76.60 -119.48 -3.60
N TRP A 428 77.57 -118.65 -3.96
CA TRP A 428 78.94 -119.07 -4.27
C TRP A 428 79.67 -119.72 -3.07
N LYS A 429 79.10 -119.63 -1.86
CA LYS A 429 79.48 -120.43 -0.68
C LYS A 429 78.50 -121.57 -0.36
N CYS A 430 77.20 -121.40 -0.57
CA CYS A 430 76.08 -122.22 -0.11
C CYS A 430 75.49 -123.15 -1.19
N PHE A 431 76.10 -123.21 -2.37
CA PHE A 431 76.31 -124.50 -3.05
C PHE A 431 77.14 -125.49 -2.20
N SER A 432 77.55 -125.11 -0.98
CA SER A 432 77.88 -125.98 0.15
C SER A 432 76.73 -126.06 1.18
N ASN A 433 75.58 -126.61 0.76
CA ASN A 433 74.43 -127.07 1.57
C ASN A 433 73.32 -126.05 1.94
N ASP A 434 72.30 -125.95 1.07
CA ASP A 434 70.95 -126.54 1.22
C ASP A 434 70.17 -126.52 2.57
N ASN A 435 68.87 -126.18 2.42
CA ASN A 435 67.66 -126.53 3.19
C ASN A 435 67.43 -125.82 4.56
N ASP A 436 66.31 -125.10 4.75
CA ASP A 436 64.91 -125.53 5.06
C ASP A 436 64.75 -125.90 6.56
N ASP A 437 63.65 -125.62 7.28
CA ASP A 437 62.30 -125.17 6.90
C ASP A 437 61.60 -124.42 8.09
N GLU A 438 60.26 -124.37 8.08
CA GLU A 438 59.34 -124.37 9.26
C GLU A 438 58.76 -123.01 9.73
N TYR A 439 57.42 -122.96 9.82
CA TYR A 439 56.56 -121.86 10.29
C TYR A 439 55.62 -122.39 11.39
N ASP A 440 55.25 -121.57 12.38
CA ASP A 440 54.47 -121.99 13.56
C ASP A 440 53.11 -121.23 13.71
N GLU A 441 52.21 -121.76 14.54
CA GLU A 441 50.73 -121.69 14.35
C GLU A 441 50.03 -120.32 14.63
N ASP A 442 50.72 -119.28 15.10
CA ASP A 442 50.10 -118.00 15.52
C ASP A 442 49.35 -117.22 14.41
N GLN A 443 49.56 -117.57 13.14
CA GLN A 443 48.97 -116.81 12.01
C GLN A 443 47.44 -116.94 11.88
N HIS A 444 46.80 -117.99 12.38
CA HIS A 444 45.40 -118.27 12.02
C HIS A 444 44.40 -117.21 12.56
N ASN A 445 44.62 -116.72 13.79
CA ASN A 445 43.80 -115.66 14.41
C ASN A 445 44.04 -114.29 13.73
N ILE A 446 45.27 -114.05 13.26
CA ILE A 446 45.61 -112.85 12.47
C ILE A 446 44.93 -112.91 11.08
N ILE A 447 44.89 -114.09 10.44
CA ILE A 447 44.22 -114.29 9.16
C ILE A 447 42.71 -114.01 9.24
N GLU A 448 42.02 -114.45 10.29
CA GLU A 448 40.58 -114.19 10.46
C GLU A 448 40.28 -112.68 10.64
N GLN A 449 41.12 -111.96 11.37
CA GLN A 449 41.02 -110.49 11.51
C GLN A 449 41.36 -109.76 10.20
N ILE A 450 42.37 -110.23 9.46
CA ILE A 450 42.71 -109.71 8.12
C ILE A 450 41.54 -109.92 7.14
N GLN A 451 40.86 -111.06 7.18
CA GLN A 451 39.70 -111.33 6.31
C GLN A 451 38.52 -110.38 6.59
N GLN A 452 38.24 -110.06 7.86
CA GLN A 452 37.21 -109.07 8.19
C GLN A 452 37.58 -107.65 7.70
N ILE A 453 38.86 -107.27 7.82
CA ILE A 453 39.37 -105.98 7.33
C ILE A 453 39.35 -105.93 5.79
N GLN A 454 39.69 -107.04 5.11
CA GLN A 454 39.58 -107.18 3.65
C GLN A 454 38.13 -107.05 3.18
N GLN A 455 37.18 -107.70 3.83
CA GLN A 455 35.77 -107.61 3.47
C GLN A 455 35.22 -106.17 3.57
N GLN A 456 35.67 -105.39 4.56
CA GLN A 456 35.33 -103.96 4.68
C GLN A 456 36.05 -103.11 3.63
N LEU A 457 37.32 -103.41 3.31
CA LEU A 457 38.07 -102.75 2.24
C LEU A 457 37.46 -102.99 0.86
N ASP A 458 36.94 -104.18 0.56
CA ASP A 458 36.33 -104.48 -0.73
C ASP A 458 34.96 -103.81 -0.89
N GLN A 459 34.18 -103.66 0.19
CA GLN A 459 32.96 -102.85 0.19
C GLN A 459 33.28 -101.36 -0.03
N ALA A 460 34.31 -100.83 0.65
CA ALA A 460 34.76 -99.45 0.46
C ALA A 460 35.29 -99.20 -0.96
N ARG A 461 36.11 -100.12 -1.51
CA ARG A 461 36.59 -100.09 -2.90
C ARG A 461 35.43 -100.10 -3.88
N SER A 462 34.42 -100.93 -3.67
CA SER A 462 33.28 -101.05 -4.59
C SER A 462 32.47 -99.74 -4.71
N GLU A 463 32.23 -99.02 -3.62
CA GLU A 463 31.54 -97.71 -3.69
C GLU A 463 32.47 -96.59 -4.18
N ILE A 464 33.78 -96.65 -3.89
CA ILE A 464 34.76 -95.73 -4.47
C ILE A 464 34.81 -95.89 -6.00
N GLU A 465 34.88 -97.12 -6.53
CA GLU A 465 34.87 -97.37 -7.98
C GLU A 465 33.55 -96.92 -8.62
N ARG A 466 32.41 -97.17 -7.95
CA ARG A 466 31.09 -96.71 -8.43
C ARG A 466 30.94 -95.19 -8.49
N GLN A 467 31.61 -94.45 -7.59
CA GLN A 467 31.67 -92.98 -7.64
C GLN A 467 32.73 -92.49 -8.64
N ARG A 468 33.82 -93.25 -8.82
CA ARG A 468 34.85 -93.02 -9.83
C ARG A 468 34.27 -93.13 -11.24
N ASP A 469 33.45 -94.12 -11.53
CA ASP A 469 32.84 -94.33 -12.87
C ASP A 469 31.93 -93.18 -13.31
N ILE A 470 31.20 -92.57 -12.36
CA ILE A 470 30.32 -91.43 -12.64
C ILE A 470 31.16 -90.20 -13.03
N ASN A 471 32.20 -89.89 -12.25
CA ASN A 471 33.11 -88.77 -12.53
C ASN A 471 34.15 -89.06 -13.63
N SER A 472 34.44 -90.33 -13.92
CA SER A 472 35.34 -90.73 -15.01
C SER A 472 34.64 -90.50 -16.34
N SER A 473 33.43 -91.02 -16.56
CA SER A 473 32.76 -91.10 -17.87
C SER A 473 33.00 -89.94 -18.87
N SER A 474 32.91 -88.68 -18.43
CA SER A 474 33.19 -87.48 -19.26
C SER A 474 34.69 -87.18 -19.42
N ASN A 475 35.47 -87.23 -18.33
CA ASN A 475 36.93 -87.06 -18.36
C ASN A 475 37.67 -88.26 -18.99
N GLU A 476 37.06 -89.44 -19.00
CA GLU A 476 37.59 -90.68 -19.55
C GLU A 476 37.35 -90.73 -21.05
N GLN A 477 36.23 -90.19 -21.56
CA GLN A 477 36.11 -89.88 -23.00
C GLN A 477 37.21 -88.91 -23.45
N PHE A 478 37.49 -87.85 -22.68
CA PHE A 478 38.60 -86.95 -22.95
C PHE A 478 39.96 -87.66 -22.87
N ARG A 479 40.26 -88.43 -21.81
CA ARG A 479 41.55 -89.13 -21.63
C ARG A 479 41.75 -90.29 -22.59
N VAL A 480 40.71 -91.03 -22.98
CA VAL A 480 40.78 -92.08 -24.01
C VAL A 480 40.92 -91.47 -25.40
N SER A 481 40.27 -90.31 -25.68
CA SER A 481 40.47 -89.62 -26.96
C SER A 481 41.87 -89.00 -27.05
N LEU A 482 42.37 -88.37 -25.99
CA LEU A 482 43.72 -87.81 -25.92
C LEU A 482 44.78 -88.92 -25.89
N GLY A 483 44.51 -90.00 -25.15
CA GLY A 483 45.32 -91.21 -25.09
C GLY A 483 45.50 -91.82 -26.47
N LYS A 484 44.42 -92.10 -27.20
CA LYS A 484 44.49 -92.54 -28.61
C LYS A 484 45.29 -91.59 -29.49
N PHE A 485 45.14 -90.27 -29.31
CA PHE A 485 45.93 -89.27 -30.05
C PHE A 485 47.43 -89.39 -29.75
N ILE A 486 47.79 -89.59 -28.47
CA ILE A 486 49.16 -89.80 -28.00
C ILE A 486 49.69 -91.17 -28.44
N ASP A 487 48.88 -92.23 -28.42
CA ASP A 487 49.25 -93.58 -28.85
C ASP A 487 49.50 -93.63 -30.36
N ILE A 488 48.67 -92.95 -31.16
CA ILE A 488 48.88 -92.79 -32.62
C ILE A 488 50.17 -92.02 -32.88
N LEU A 489 50.40 -90.89 -32.19
CA LEU A 489 51.64 -90.11 -32.29
C LEU A 489 52.88 -90.92 -31.87
N THR A 490 52.79 -91.64 -30.75
CA THR A 490 53.88 -92.43 -30.18
C THR A 490 54.25 -93.60 -31.10
N SER A 491 53.24 -94.33 -31.59
CA SER A 491 53.44 -95.39 -32.59
C SER A 491 54.02 -94.84 -33.89
N ALA A 492 53.58 -93.65 -34.31
CA ALA A 492 54.13 -92.93 -35.46
C ALA A 492 55.48 -92.23 -35.21
N MET A 493 56.12 -92.47 -34.05
CA MET A 493 57.45 -91.94 -33.70
C MET A 493 58.44 -93.00 -33.17
N GLN A 494 57.98 -94.18 -32.72
CA GLN A 494 58.83 -95.17 -32.05
C GLN A 494 59.48 -96.23 -32.97
N GLU A 495 58.96 -96.46 -34.18
CA GLU A 495 59.55 -97.38 -35.17
C GLU A 495 60.22 -96.63 -36.35
N GLN A 496 60.86 -97.38 -37.27
CA GLN A 496 61.46 -96.82 -38.50
C GLN A 496 60.37 -96.27 -39.44
N THR A 497 60.03 -95.00 -39.22
CA THR A 497 58.83 -94.37 -39.78
C THR A 497 59.06 -93.89 -41.21
N THR A 498 58.43 -94.59 -42.15
CA THR A 498 58.31 -94.10 -43.53
C THR A 498 57.36 -92.89 -43.58
N ALA A 499 57.51 -92.03 -44.59
CA ALA A 499 56.61 -90.88 -44.78
C ALA A 499 55.13 -91.28 -44.92
N ASN A 500 54.84 -92.50 -45.40
CA ASN A 500 53.49 -93.03 -45.53
C ASN A 500 52.85 -93.34 -44.16
N ASN A 501 53.63 -93.78 -43.17
CA ASN A 501 53.13 -94.06 -41.82
C ASN A 501 52.67 -92.77 -41.11
N LEU A 502 53.45 -91.70 -41.25
CA LEU A 502 53.08 -90.36 -40.75
C LEU A 502 51.88 -89.78 -41.51
N LEU A 503 51.78 -90.00 -42.82
CA LEU A 503 50.61 -89.59 -43.61
C LEU A 503 49.33 -90.36 -43.20
N HIS A 504 49.46 -91.62 -42.79
CA HIS A 504 48.35 -92.41 -42.26
C HIS A 504 47.94 -91.96 -40.84
N ALA A 505 48.91 -91.71 -39.95
CA ALA A 505 48.66 -91.15 -38.63
C ALA A 505 47.95 -89.77 -38.71
N ARG A 506 48.41 -88.89 -39.62
CA ARG A 506 47.76 -87.62 -39.96
C ARG A 506 46.28 -87.81 -40.33
N GLN A 507 45.98 -88.78 -41.19
CA GLN A 507 44.61 -89.05 -41.63
C GLN A 507 43.71 -89.47 -40.45
N GLN A 508 44.20 -90.38 -39.60
CA GLN A 508 43.49 -90.81 -38.38
C GLN A 508 43.30 -89.66 -37.37
N MET A 509 44.24 -88.73 -37.28
CA MET A 509 44.15 -87.55 -36.40
C MET A 509 43.11 -86.52 -36.88
N ILE A 510 42.89 -86.41 -38.20
CA ILE A 510 41.85 -85.54 -38.80
C ILE A 510 40.46 -86.17 -38.65
N GLU A 511 40.34 -87.50 -38.75
CA GLU A 511 39.08 -88.21 -38.49
C GLU A 511 38.62 -88.12 -37.01
N LEU A 512 39.48 -87.62 -36.11
CA LEU A 512 39.17 -87.28 -34.72
C LEU A 512 38.91 -85.77 -34.50
N GLU A 513 38.86 -84.95 -35.55
CA GLU A 513 38.74 -83.49 -35.48
C GLU A 513 37.27 -83.02 -35.35
N GLU A 514 36.30 -83.72 -35.94
CA GLU A 514 34.85 -83.35 -36.05
C GLU A 514 34.07 -83.18 -34.71
N SER A 515 34.76 -83.22 -33.56
CA SER A 515 34.16 -83.36 -32.22
C SER A 515 34.46 -82.23 -31.23
N ALA A 516 35.21 -81.19 -31.63
CA ALA A 516 35.64 -80.13 -30.71
C ALA A 516 35.51 -78.72 -31.32
N ASP A 517 35.10 -77.75 -30.49
CA ASP A 517 34.94 -76.35 -30.90
C ASP A 517 36.31 -75.68 -31.13
N ASN A 518 36.42 -74.89 -32.20
CA ASN A 518 37.71 -74.50 -32.76
C ASN A 518 38.50 -73.55 -31.86
N ASP A 519 37.83 -72.60 -31.20
CA ASP A 519 38.44 -71.61 -30.31
C ASP A 519 38.64 -72.11 -28.88
N SER A 520 38.32 -73.39 -28.60
CA SER A 520 38.70 -74.04 -27.36
C SER A 520 40.22 -74.25 -27.30
N ILE A 521 40.79 -74.22 -26.08
CA ILE A 521 42.17 -74.65 -25.81
C ILE A 521 42.44 -76.05 -26.40
N VAL A 522 41.44 -76.94 -26.38
CA VAL A 522 41.52 -78.28 -26.99
C VAL A 522 41.70 -78.18 -28.52
N GLY A 523 40.96 -77.30 -29.19
CA GLY A 523 41.08 -77.02 -30.62
C GLY A 523 42.42 -76.38 -31.00
N MET A 524 43.00 -75.57 -30.12
CA MET A 524 44.36 -75.03 -30.30
C MET A 524 45.43 -76.12 -30.20
N PHE A 525 45.37 -76.98 -29.17
CA PHE A 525 46.33 -78.09 -29.00
C PHE A 525 46.22 -79.16 -30.10
N LYS A 526 45.00 -79.54 -30.53
CA LYS A 526 44.80 -80.45 -31.68
C LYS A 526 45.49 -79.92 -32.95
N ARG A 527 45.24 -78.65 -33.30
CA ARG A 527 45.85 -78.00 -34.48
C ARG A 527 47.39 -77.94 -34.39
N ALA A 528 47.93 -77.65 -33.20
CA ALA A 528 49.38 -77.66 -32.99
C ALA A 528 50.02 -79.04 -33.22
N ALA A 529 49.38 -80.11 -32.75
CA ALA A 529 49.84 -81.48 -32.95
C ALA A 529 49.80 -81.92 -34.43
N ILE A 530 48.71 -81.61 -35.15
CA ILE A 530 48.58 -81.90 -36.59
C ILE A 530 49.67 -81.16 -37.39
N ASN A 531 49.92 -79.88 -37.09
CA ASN A 531 50.99 -79.09 -37.73
C ASN A 531 52.40 -79.67 -37.48
N ALA A 532 52.66 -80.25 -36.30
CA ALA A 532 53.93 -80.92 -36.00
C ALA A 532 54.11 -82.20 -36.83
N VAL A 533 53.06 -83.02 -36.96
CA VAL A 533 53.06 -84.22 -37.82
C VAL A 533 53.27 -83.86 -39.29
N ASP A 534 52.56 -82.84 -39.80
CA ASP A 534 52.74 -82.37 -41.18
C ASP A 534 54.15 -81.85 -41.46
N SER A 535 54.82 -81.29 -40.46
CA SER A 535 56.20 -80.82 -40.57
C SER A 535 57.19 -82.00 -40.62
N HIS A 536 57.03 -83.00 -39.74
CA HIS A 536 57.83 -84.22 -39.76
C HIS A 536 57.62 -85.06 -41.03
N ALA A 537 56.37 -85.19 -41.51
CA ALA A 537 56.05 -85.91 -42.74
C ALA A 537 56.70 -85.28 -43.97
N LYS A 538 56.70 -83.94 -44.07
CA LYS A 538 57.41 -83.19 -45.13
C LYS A 538 58.91 -83.41 -45.07
N LEU A 539 59.51 -83.36 -43.87
CA LEU A 539 60.95 -83.54 -43.68
C LEU A 539 61.39 -84.98 -44.05
N LEU A 540 60.66 -86.00 -43.60
CA LEU A 540 60.94 -87.40 -43.97
C LEU A 540 60.66 -87.69 -45.45
N SER A 541 59.66 -87.07 -46.07
CA SER A 541 59.47 -87.11 -47.52
C SER A 541 60.65 -86.45 -48.27
N GLY A 542 61.17 -85.33 -47.77
CA GLY A 542 62.37 -84.68 -48.29
C GLY A 542 63.61 -85.59 -48.23
N ILE A 543 63.85 -86.24 -47.08
CA ILE A 543 64.93 -87.23 -46.92
C ILE A 543 64.73 -88.42 -47.86
N ASN A 544 63.52 -88.99 -47.93
CA ASN A 544 63.27 -90.17 -48.77
C ASN A 544 63.42 -89.87 -50.26
N ASN A 545 63.07 -88.66 -50.72
CA ASN A 545 63.32 -88.21 -52.10
C ASN A 545 64.82 -87.99 -52.39
N LEU A 546 65.65 -87.68 -51.39
CA LEU A 546 67.11 -87.64 -51.53
C LEU A 546 67.72 -89.05 -51.54
N VAL A 547 67.13 -90.00 -50.82
CA VAL A 547 67.53 -91.42 -50.85
C VAL A 547 67.15 -92.08 -52.18
N ILE A 548 65.93 -91.87 -52.69
CA ILE A 548 65.49 -92.44 -53.98
C ILE A 548 66.35 -91.91 -55.15
N LYS A 549 66.78 -90.64 -55.11
CA LYS A 549 67.75 -90.10 -56.09
C LYS A 549 69.10 -90.81 -56.10
N ARG A 550 69.45 -91.55 -55.04
CA ARG A 550 70.68 -92.36 -54.94
C ARG A 550 70.58 -93.72 -55.63
N ASP A 551 69.35 -94.22 -55.84
CA ASP A 551 69.10 -95.50 -56.54
C ASP A 551 69.02 -95.29 -58.07
N ASP A 552 68.37 -94.22 -58.53
CA ASP A 552 68.15 -93.94 -59.96
C ASP A 552 69.28 -93.15 -60.66
N GLN A 553 70.27 -92.62 -59.94
CA GLN A 553 71.42 -91.89 -60.52
C GLN A 553 72.74 -92.30 -59.85
N GLN A 554 73.75 -92.65 -60.66
CA GLN A 554 75.08 -93.08 -60.18
C GLN A 554 75.99 -91.91 -59.73
N GLU A 555 75.52 -91.05 -58.83
CA GLU A 555 76.35 -90.05 -58.15
C GLU A 555 76.23 -90.22 -56.62
N ASP A 556 77.29 -90.77 -56.02
CA ASP A 556 77.31 -91.16 -54.62
C ASP A 556 77.49 -89.93 -53.71
N LEU A 557 76.38 -89.24 -53.44
CA LEU A 557 76.32 -88.08 -52.53
C LEU A 557 76.99 -88.41 -51.20
N SER A 558 78.04 -87.65 -50.89
CA SER A 558 78.91 -87.86 -49.74
C SER A 558 78.14 -87.70 -48.43
N ILE A 559 78.58 -88.42 -47.40
CA ILE A 559 78.06 -88.25 -46.03
C ILE A 559 78.16 -86.78 -45.59
N ASN A 560 79.22 -86.07 -46.02
CA ASN A 560 79.39 -84.64 -45.76
C ASN A 560 78.35 -83.75 -46.45
N GLU A 561 77.87 -84.13 -47.64
CA GLU A 561 76.86 -83.38 -48.40
C GLU A 561 75.46 -83.61 -47.83
N ILE A 562 75.16 -84.83 -47.39
CA ILE A 562 73.94 -85.17 -46.65
C ILE A 562 73.90 -84.40 -45.32
N LEU A 563 75.01 -84.39 -44.57
CA LEU A 563 75.13 -83.59 -43.34
C LEU A 563 74.98 -82.07 -43.61
N ALA A 564 75.52 -81.57 -44.72
CA ALA A 564 75.35 -80.16 -45.10
C ALA A 564 73.88 -79.81 -45.44
N ILE A 565 73.14 -80.71 -46.09
CA ILE A 565 71.70 -80.54 -46.37
C ILE A 565 70.89 -80.54 -45.06
N ILE A 566 71.16 -81.48 -44.14
CA ILE A 566 70.47 -81.56 -42.85
C ILE A 566 70.78 -80.33 -41.99
N HIS A 567 72.05 -79.90 -41.91
CA HIS A 567 72.45 -78.68 -41.19
C HIS A 567 71.79 -77.43 -41.77
N ARG A 568 71.67 -77.35 -43.10
CA ARG A 568 70.96 -76.27 -43.79
C ARG A 568 69.47 -76.24 -43.44
N GLN A 569 68.78 -77.39 -43.46
CA GLN A 569 67.37 -77.46 -43.09
C GLN A 569 67.15 -77.10 -41.60
N TYR A 570 68.06 -77.52 -40.72
CA TYR A 570 68.04 -77.13 -39.31
C TYR A 570 68.28 -75.61 -39.12
N GLU A 571 69.20 -75.01 -39.87
CA GLU A 571 69.36 -73.55 -39.89
C GLU A 571 68.15 -72.81 -40.45
N GLU A 572 67.51 -73.32 -41.50
CA GLU A 572 66.32 -72.72 -42.10
C GLU A 572 65.13 -72.76 -41.11
N LEU A 573 64.89 -73.91 -40.44
CA LEU A 573 63.91 -74.03 -39.35
C LEU A 573 64.24 -73.14 -38.14
N ARG A 574 65.52 -73.00 -37.78
CA ARG A 574 65.95 -72.12 -36.69
C ARG A 574 65.69 -70.65 -37.03
N ARG A 575 65.99 -70.22 -38.26
CA ARG A 575 65.70 -68.86 -38.74
C ARG A 575 64.20 -68.58 -38.78
N GLU A 576 63.38 -69.57 -39.14
CA GLU A 576 61.92 -69.46 -39.10
C GLU A 576 61.41 -69.28 -37.65
N LYS A 577 61.93 -70.05 -36.69
CA LYS A 577 61.63 -69.86 -35.25
C LYS A 577 62.05 -68.47 -34.75
N ASP A 578 63.26 -68.04 -35.08
CA ASP A 578 63.81 -66.75 -34.62
C ASP A 578 63.02 -65.57 -35.27
N ASN A 579 62.57 -65.72 -36.53
CA ASN A 579 61.65 -64.79 -37.20
C ASN A 579 60.27 -64.74 -36.52
N LEU A 580 59.65 -65.88 -36.24
CA LEU A 580 58.33 -65.95 -35.57
C LEU A 580 58.37 -65.36 -34.15
N SER A 581 59.46 -65.56 -33.42
CA SER A 581 59.67 -64.92 -32.12
C SER A 581 59.85 -63.40 -32.23
N SER A 582 60.48 -62.94 -33.31
CA SER A 582 60.62 -61.51 -33.62
C SER A 582 59.27 -60.89 -34.02
N GLU A 583 58.43 -61.61 -34.77
CA GLU A 583 57.09 -61.15 -35.12
C GLU A 583 56.15 -61.12 -33.90
N HIS A 584 56.20 -62.13 -33.03
CA HIS A 584 55.41 -62.15 -31.79
C HIS A 584 55.74 -60.94 -30.90
N THR A 585 57.03 -60.72 -30.64
CA THR A 585 57.49 -59.59 -29.80
C THR A 585 57.19 -58.23 -30.44
N PHE A 586 57.23 -58.12 -31.78
CA PHE A 586 56.76 -56.93 -32.49
C PHE A 586 55.26 -56.69 -32.28
N ARG A 587 54.41 -57.71 -32.49
CA ARG A 587 52.96 -57.62 -32.29
C ARG A 587 52.60 -57.28 -30.83
N GLU A 588 53.29 -57.86 -29.85
CA GLU A 588 53.13 -57.51 -28.43
C GLU A 588 53.47 -56.04 -28.14
N GLN A 589 54.51 -55.50 -28.77
CA GLN A 589 54.87 -54.08 -28.65
C GLN A 589 53.82 -53.18 -29.33
N THR A 590 53.29 -53.58 -30.50
CA THR A 590 52.20 -52.86 -31.16
C THR A 590 50.95 -52.78 -30.27
N PHE A 591 50.45 -53.92 -29.77
CA PHE A 591 49.27 -53.94 -28.90
C PHE A 591 49.48 -53.17 -27.59
N ARG A 592 50.69 -53.16 -27.01
CA ARG A 592 51.00 -52.29 -25.85
C ARG A 592 50.91 -50.81 -26.21
N SER A 593 51.46 -50.40 -27.35
CA SER A 593 51.40 -49.01 -27.81
C SER A 593 49.97 -48.55 -28.11
N GLU A 594 49.14 -49.42 -28.71
CA GLU A 594 47.71 -49.16 -28.93
C GLU A 594 46.94 -49.04 -27.61
N LEU A 595 47.21 -49.89 -26.63
CA LEU A 595 46.60 -49.81 -25.29
C LEU A 595 47.02 -48.53 -24.55
N GLU A 596 48.31 -48.17 -24.56
CA GLU A 596 48.81 -46.93 -23.96
C GLU A 596 48.16 -45.70 -24.60
N GLN A 597 48.05 -45.65 -25.94
CA GLN A 597 47.33 -44.60 -26.65
C GLN A 597 45.86 -44.52 -26.23
N ILE A 598 45.14 -45.65 -26.21
CA ILE A 598 43.72 -45.69 -25.82
C ILE A 598 43.52 -45.26 -24.36
N THR A 599 44.47 -45.53 -23.45
CA THR A 599 44.43 -44.99 -22.08
C THR A 599 44.68 -43.49 -22.04
N ALA A 600 45.72 -43.00 -22.74
CA ALA A 600 46.05 -41.58 -22.77
C ALA A 600 44.94 -40.71 -23.38
N GLU A 601 44.28 -41.19 -24.44
CA GLU A 601 43.12 -40.53 -25.06
C GLU A 601 41.92 -40.45 -24.11
N LYS A 602 41.65 -41.51 -23.33
CA LYS A 602 40.58 -41.51 -22.32
C LYS A 602 40.89 -40.59 -21.15
N ASP A 603 42.13 -40.61 -20.65
CA ASP A 603 42.54 -39.75 -19.54
C ASP A 603 42.53 -38.28 -19.96
N ALA A 604 42.98 -37.95 -21.18
CA ALA A 604 42.88 -36.61 -21.74
C ALA A 604 41.41 -36.16 -21.91
N PHE A 605 40.53 -37.03 -22.41
CA PHE A 605 39.10 -36.74 -22.53
C PHE A 605 38.44 -36.45 -21.16
N TRP A 606 38.74 -37.25 -20.14
CA TRP A 606 38.19 -37.03 -18.79
C TRP A 606 38.80 -35.82 -18.10
N GLN A 607 40.09 -35.54 -18.27
CA GLN A 607 40.73 -34.31 -17.79
C GLN A 607 40.13 -33.07 -18.47
N GLN A 608 39.91 -33.10 -19.78
CA GLN A 608 39.24 -32.00 -20.48
C GLN A 608 37.83 -31.79 -19.92
N ARG A 609 37.01 -32.85 -19.83
CA ARG A 609 35.65 -32.77 -19.28
C ARG A 609 35.60 -32.27 -17.85
N PHE A 610 36.57 -32.63 -17.02
CA PHE A 610 36.69 -32.14 -15.64
C PHE A 610 37.05 -30.64 -15.61
N ASN A 611 38.01 -30.21 -16.45
CA ASN A 611 38.40 -28.80 -16.55
C ASN A 611 37.26 -27.93 -17.09
N ASP A 612 36.57 -28.37 -18.15
CA ASP A 612 35.42 -27.67 -18.74
C ASP A 612 34.32 -27.44 -17.68
N GLU A 613 34.02 -28.45 -16.86
CA GLU A 613 33.02 -28.36 -15.79
C GLU A 613 33.51 -27.50 -14.60
N CYS A 614 34.79 -27.56 -14.25
CA CYS A 614 35.38 -26.64 -13.27
C CYS A 614 35.32 -25.18 -13.73
N ASP A 615 35.58 -24.89 -15.00
CA ASP A 615 35.48 -23.53 -15.54
C ASP A 615 34.02 -23.07 -15.71
N ARG A 616 33.10 -23.97 -16.03
CA ARG A 616 31.65 -23.70 -15.96
C ARG A 616 31.23 -23.29 -14.55
N LEU A 617 31.64 -24.04 -13.53
CA LEU A 617 31.36 -23.75 -12.12
C LEU A 617 32.06 -22.46 -11.64
N ARG A 618 33.26 -22.13 -12.14
CA ARG A 618 33.92 -20.85 -11.86
C ARG A 618 33.15 -19.67 -12.44
N GLN A 619 32.65 -19.78 -13.68
CA GLN A 619 31.82 -18.75 -14.30
C GLN A 619 30.48 -18.57 -13.57
N GLU A 620 29.83 -19.67 -13.17
CA GLU A 620 28.59 -19.64 -12.40
C GLU A 620 28.77 -18.96 -11.03
N ASN A 621 29.84 -19.30 -10.29
CA ASN A 621 30.19 -18.61 -9.05
C ASN A 621 30.53 -17.12 -9.26
N ALA A 622 31.24 -16.77 -10.34
CA ALA A 622 31.54 -15.36 -10.65
C ALA A 622 30.28 -14.56 -10.99
N GLN A 623 29.30 -15.16 -11.69
CA GLN A 623 28.00 -14.53 -11.94
C GLN A 623 27.20 -14.33 -10.64
N LEU A 624 27.16 -15.33 -9.76
CA LEU A 624 26.52 -15.24 -8.46
C LEU A 624 27.17 -14.17 -7.56
N GLN A 625 28.51 -14.09 -7.54
CA GLN A 625 29.23 -13.06 -6.78
C GLN A 625 28.94 -11.66 -7.32
N ASN A 626 28.96 -11.47 -8.65
CA ASN A 626 28.62 -10.18 -9.26
C ASN A 626 27.17 -9.74 -8.92
N ALA A 627 26.21 -10.68 -8.96
CA ALA A 627 24.83 -10.41 -8.59
C ALA A 627 24.67 -10.07 -7.10
N TYR A 628 25.42 -10.74 -6.22
CA TYR A 628 25.47 -10.43 -4.79
C TYR A 628 26.08 -9.04 -4.52
N ASP A 629 27.19 -8.70 -5.19
CA ASP A 629 27.85 -7.40 -5.07
C ASP A 629 26.95 -6.26 -5.61
N GLU A 630 26.24 -6.48 -6.72
CA GLU A 630 25.27 -5.52 -7.27
C GLU A 630 24.06 -5.35 -6.35
N GLN A 631 23.50 -6.43 -5.81
CA GLN A 631 22.41 -6.36 -4.83
C GLN A 631 22.85 -5.65 -3.54
N THR A 632 24.10 -5.88 -3.10
CA THR A 632 24.72 -5.21 -1.95
C THR A 632 24.89 -3.72 -2.19
N ARG A 633 25.45 -3.29 -3.34
CA ARG A 633 25.53 -1.87 -3.73
C ARG A 633 24.15 -1.23 -3.76
N SER A 634 23.21 -1.87 -4.46
CA SER A 634 21.82 -1.41 -4.55
C SER A 634 21.13 -1.25 -3.18
N PHE A 635 21.50 -2.07 -2.18
CA PHE A 635 21.05 -1.91 -0.80
C PHE A 635 21.74 -0.74 -0.09
N THR A 636 23.06 -0.59 -0.24
CA THR A 636 23.84 0.53 0.32
C THR A 636 23.36 1.88 -0.24
N ASP A 637 23.14 1.99 -1.55
CA ASP A 637 22.63 3.21 -2.20
C ASP A 637 21.26 3.60 -1.63
N ARG A 638 20.36 2.62 -1.44
CA ARG A 638 19.05 2.84 -0.79
C ARG A 638 19.20 3.29 0.67
N LEU A 639 20.17 2.74 1.40
CA LEU A 639 20.45 3.11 2.78
C LEU A 639 20.97 4.55 2.87
N GLU A 640 21.89 4.94 1.99
CA GLU A 640 22.48 6.28 1.94
C GLU A 640 21.46 7.35 1.51
N ILE A 641 20.60 7.04 0.53
CA ILE A 641 19.45 7.90 0.19
C ILE A 641 18.49 8.05 1.38
N ALA A 642 18.24 6.97 2.14
CA ALA A 642 17.37 7.01 3.31
C ALA A 642 17.98 7.82 4.47
N THR A 643 19.29 7.70 4.75
CA THR A 643 19.96 8.50 5.79
C THR A 643 20.07 9.97 5.38
N ALA A 644 20.30 10.28 4.10
CA ALA A 644 20.26 11.64 3.58
C ALA A 644 18.88 12.28 3.77
N GLN A 645 17.79 11.59 3.38
CA GLN A 645 16.42 12.06 3.61
C GLN A 645 16.11 12.23 5.11
N ASN A 646 16.54 11.30 5.96
CA ASN A 646 16.27 11.37 7.40
C ASN A 646 17.04 12.52 8.09
N SER A 647 18.26 12.83 7.64
CA SER A 647 18.99 14.01 8.13
C SER A 647 18.37 15.33 7.64
N GLU A 648 17.83 15.38 6.41
CA GLU A 648 17.06 16.53 5.93
C GLU A 648 15.76 16.73 6.72
N TYR A 649 15.03 15.65 7.04
CA TYR A 649 13.86 15.73 7.91
C TYR A 649 14.21 16.23 9.32
N LEU A 650 15.34 15.79 9.89
CA LEU A 650 15.82 16.26 11.19
C LEU A 650 16.20 17.75 11.16
N GLN A 651 16.86 18.22 10.10
CA GLN A 651 17.15 19.65 9.92
C GLN A 651 15.87 20.48 9.80
N ARG A 652 14.91 20.05 8.98
CA ARG A 652 13.60 20.72 8.85
C ARG A 652 12.82 20.74 10.16
N TRP A 653 12.87 19.67 10.95
CA TRP A 653 12.22 19.60 12.26
C TRP A 653 12.86 20.54 13.27
N ASN A 654 14.20 20.60 13.33
CA ASN A 654 14.93 21.55 14.18
C ASN A 654 14.60 23.01 13.82
N ILE A 655 14.51 23.35 12.53
CA ILE A 655 14.12 24.69 12.07
C ILE A 655 12.69 25.02 12.52
N LEU A 656 11.73 24.13 12.26
CA LEU A 656 10.34 24.34 12.68
C LEU A 656 10.20 24.45 14.21
N GLN A 657 11.03 23.74 14.97
CA GLN A 657 11.08 23.84 16.43
C GLN A 657 11.61 25.20 16.89
N THR A 658 12.66 25.74 16.26
CA THR A 658 13.19 27.08 16.61
C THR A 658 12.24 28.20 16.19
N GLU A 659 11.59 28.10 15.02
CA GLU A 659 10.53 29.03 14.59
C GLU A 659 9.33 29.02 15.56
N SER A 660 8.90 27.84 15.99
CA SER A 660 7.82 27.68 16.99
C SER A 660 8.21 28.25 18.35
N SER A 661 9.46 28.05 18.81
CA SER A 661 9.97 28.67 20.04
C SER A 661 9.95 30.19 19.95
N GLN A 662 10.54 30.77 18.89
CA GLN A 662 10.54 32.21 18.65
C GLN A 662 9.11 32.79 18.62
N LYS A 663 8.14 32.05 18.08
CA LYS A 663 6.73 32.46 18.08
C LYS A 663 6.10 32.41 19.47
N ILE A 664 6.45 31.42 20.29
CA ILE A 664 6.05 31.35 21.71
C ILE A 664 6.66 32.51 22.49
N ASP A 665 7.92 32.85 22.27
CA ASP A 665 8.62 33.96 22.94
C ASP A 665 8.02 35.32 22.55
N GLU A 666 7.72 35.55 21.26
CA GLU A 666 7.04 36.75 20.76
C GLU A 666 5.62 36.89 21.35
N LEU A 667 4.86 35.79 21.39
CA LEU A 667 3.52 35.79 21.98
C LEU A 667 3.56 36.01 23.50
N THR A 668 4.54 35.43 24.19
CA THR A 668 4.75 35.61 25.63
C THR A 668 5.09 37.06 25.96
N THR A 669 5.95 37.69 25.16
CA THR A 669 6.29 39.13 25.27
C THR A 669 5.03 39.99 25.13
N LYS A 670 4.21 39.76 24.10
CA LYS A 670 2.95 40.48 23.91
C LYS A 670 1.92 40.25 25.01
N LEU A 671 1.92 39.06 25.61
CA LEU A 671 1.06 38.75 26.76
C LEU A 671 1.51 39.54 28.01
N GLN A 672 2.81 39.73 28.21
CA GLN A 672 3.35 40.60 29.27
C GLN A 672 3.03 42.08 29.02
N GLU A 673 3.14 42.56 27.77
CA GLU A 673 2.74 43.92 27.36
C GLU A 673 1.27 44.18 27.69
N TYR A 674 0.35 43.30 27.24
CA TYR A 674 -1.08 43.42 27.56
C TYR A 674 -1.40 43.28 29.06
N GLN A 675 -0.63 42.48 29.81
CA GLN A 675 -0.78 42.44 31.27
C GLN A 675 -0.40 43.77 31.93
N TYR A 676 0.68 44.41 31.46
CA TYR A 676 1.11 45.72 31.94
C TYR A 676 0.08 46.81 31.62
N GLU A 677 -0.41 46.87 30.38
CA GLU A 677 -1.50 47.78 29.98
C GLU A 677 -2.76 47.57 30.83
N LEU A 678 -3.16 46.31 31.08
CA LEU A 678 -4.30 45.98 31.92
C LEU A 678 -4.10 46.43 33.38
N THR A 679 -2.87 46.35 33.93
CA THR A 679 -2.58 46.90 35.25
C THR A 679 -2.63 48.44 35.28
N GLY A 680 -2.13 49.11 34.24
CA GLY A 680 -2.22 50.57 34.12
C GLY A 680 -3.67 51.07 34.02
N HIS A 681 -4.52 50.38 33.25
CA HIS A 681 -5.95 50.67 33.20
C HIS A 681 -6.68 50.41 34.51
N LYS A 682 -6.33 49.35 35.26
CA LYS A 682 -6.85 49.12 36.62
C LYS A 682 -6.44 50.22 37.59
N GLU A 683 -5.20 50.70 37.55
CA GLU A 683 -4.79 51.86 38.36
C GLU A 683 -5.56 53.13 37.99
N GLN A 684 -5.78 53.40 36.69
CA GLN A 684 -6.59 54.55 36.27
C GLN A 684 -8.05 54.42 36.73
N GLN A 685 -8.63 53.22 36.63
CA GLN A 685 -9.99 52.94 37.09
C GLN A 685 -10.11 53.13 38.60
N ASN A 686 -9.15 52.65 39.40
CA ASN A 686 -9.12 52.85 40.84
C ASN A 686 -9.03 54.36 41.18
N LYS A 687 -8.12 55.11 40.55
CA LYS A 687 -8.00 56.57 40.76
C LYS A 687 -9.28 57.32 40.39
N LEU A 688 -10.05 56.84 39.41
CA LEU A 688 -11.37 57.36 39.04
C LEU A 688 -12.47 56.98 40.05
N THR A 689 -12.44 55.79 40.65
CA THR A 689 -13.38 55.44 41.74
C THR A 689 -13.05 56.20 43.02
N ASP A 690 -11.77 56.27 43.42
CA ASP A 690 -11.33 56.99 44.63
C ASP A 690 -11.75 58.47 44.58
N THR A 691 -11.57 59.14 43.44
CA THR A 691 -11.99 60.54 43.25
C THR A 691 -13.51 60.70 43.17
N SER A 692 -14.25 59.71 42.65
CA SER A 692 -15.71 59.71 42.67
C SER A 692 -16.27 59.50 44.09
N GLU A 693 -15.62 58.68 44.91
CA GLU A 693 -15.99 58.49 46.32
C GLU A 693 -15.69 59.74 47.15
N GLN A 694 -14.52 60.38 46.98
CA GLN A 694 -14.22 61.67 47.62
C GLN A 694 -15.25 62.76 47.28
N GLN A 695 -15.65 62.87 46.01
CA GLN A 695 -16.72 63.80 45.60
C GLN A 695 -18.06 63.45 46.24
N ARG A 696 -18.37 62.15 46.39
CA ARG A 696 -19.60 61.68 47.06
C ARG A 696 -19.60 61.98 48.55
N GLU A 697 -18.47 61.84 49.24
CA GLU A 697 -18.34 62.16 50.66
C GLU A 697 -18.50 63.66 50.92
N GLU A 698 -17.88 64.52 50.11
CA GLU A 698 -18.03 65.98 50.24
C GLU A 698 -19.46 66.44 49.89
N LEU A 699 -20.14 65.81 48.92
CA LEU A 699 -21.57 66.04 48.69
C LEU A 699 -22.42 65.65 49.91
N ILE A 700 -22.14 64.50 50.55
CA ILE A 700 -22.82 64.07 51.79
C ILE A 700 -22.55 65.05 52.94
N ARG A 701 -21.37 65.65 52.99
CA ARG A 701 -21.01 66.68 53.97
C ARG A 701 -21.78 67.98 53.74
N ILE A 702 -21.77 68.51 52.52
CA ILE A 702 -22.53 69.71 52.14
C ILE A 702 -24.02 69.52 52.43
N GLU A 703 -24.56 68.33 52.14
CA GLU A 703 -25.95 67.97 52.44
C GLU A 703 -26.23 67.99 53.97
N LYS A 704 -25.31 67.51 54.81
CA LYS A 704 -25.42 67.62 56.28
C LYS A 704 -25.35 69.06 56.78
N GLU A 705 -24.41 69.87 56.28
CA GLU A 705 -24.23 71.27 56.67
C GLU A 705 -25.45 72.12 56.25
N LYS A 706 -26.00 71.88 55.06
CA LYS A 706 -27.27 72.46 54.59
C LYS A 706 -28.44 72.08 55.51
N ASN A 707 -28.56 70.80 55.87
CA ASN A 707 -29.65 70.33 56.72
C ASN A 707 -29.56 70.85 58.17
N ALA A 708 -28.34 71.00 58.72
CA ALA A 708 -28.13 71.68 60.00
C ALA A 708 -28.53 73.16 59.94
N THR A 709 -28.20 73.86 58.84
CA THR A 709 -28.59 75.26 58.61
C THR A 709 -30.12 75.39 58.51
N ILE A 710 -30.79 74.47 57.81
CA ILE A 710 -32.26 74.40 57.73
C ILE A 710 -32.87 74.13 59.12
N GLN A 711 -32.24 73.30 59.95
CA GLN A 711 -32.71 73.02 61.31
C GLN A 711 -32.62 74.27 62.22
N ASP A 712 -31.52 75.03 62.16
CA ASP A 712 -31.36 76.28 62.91
C ASP A 712 -32.39 77.34 62.47
N LEU A 713 -32.54 77.55 61.16
CA LEU A 713 -33.53 78.48 60.62
C LEU A 713 -34.97 78.11 61.03
N ASN A 714 -35.31 76.82 61.06
CA ASN A 714 -36.60 76.36 61.59
C ASN A 714 -36.75 76.62 63.10
N GLY A 715 -35.67 76.49 63.87
CA GLY A 715 -35.62 76.87 65.29
C GLY A 715 -35.89 78.37 65.48
N GLN A 716 -35.20 79.23 64.74
CA GLN A 716 -35.44 80.68 64.74
C GLN A 716 -36.90 81.00 64.36
N ILE A 717 -37.43 80.37 63.31
CA ILE A 717 -38.83 80.51 62.88
C ILE A 717 -39.82 80.12 63.99
N GLU A 718 -39.56 79.06 64.77
CA GLU A 718 -40.45 78.68 65.87
C GLU A 718 -40.35 79.63 67.08
N VAL A 719 -39.16 80.19 67.36
CA VAL A 719 -39.01 81.29 68.33
C VAL A 719 -39.79 82.53 67.88
N TYR A 720 -39.72 82.91 66.60
CA TYR A 720 -40.53 84.01 66.07
C TYR A 720 -42.04 83.71 66.12
N LYS A 721 -42.47 82.47 65.84
CA LYS A 721 -43.87 82.07 66.04
C LYS A 721 -44.28 82.14 67.50
N ASP A 722 -43.43 81.79 68.46
CA ASP A 722 -43.74 81.93 69.89
C ASP A 722 -43.78 83.39 70.34
N GLN A 723 -42.91 84.26 69.82
CA GLN A 723 -43.04 85.71 70.01
C GLN A 723 -44.37 86.22 69.43
N VAL A 724 -44.76 85.81 68.22
CA VAL A 724 -46.08 86.14 67.65
C VAL A 724 -47.21 85.58 68.50
N ARG A 725 -47.15 84.32 68.98
CA ARG A 725 -48.16 83.73 69.88
C ARG A 725 -48.25 84.48 71.22
N GLN A 726 -47.14 85.02 71.74
CA GLN A 726 -47.14 85.89 72.92
C GLN A 726 -47.75 87.27 72.61
N PHE A 727 -47.36 87.92 71.51
CA PHE A 727 -47.96 89.18 71.08
C PHE A 727 -49.47 89.03 70.83
N SER A 728 -49.94 87.96 70.19
CA SER A 728 -51.37 87.67 70.02
C SER A 728 -52.09 87.49 71.35
N LYS A 729 -51.51 86.82 72.35
CA LYS A 729 -52.10 86.71 73.70
C LYS A 729 -52.19 88.07 74.38
N THR A 730 -51.15 88.90 74.27
CA THR A 730 -51.14 90.27 74.81
C THR A 730 -52.17 91.16 74.10
N ILE A 731 -52.29 91.05 72.77
CA ILE A 731 -53.31 91.74 71.97
C ILE A 731 -54.70 91.32 72.42
N VAL A 732 -55.02 90.02 72.51
CA VAL A 732 -56.34 89.54 72.96
C VAL A 732 -56.65 89.98 74.40
N GLN A 733 -55.66 90.05 75.29
CA GLN A 733 -55.87 90.59 76.64
C GLN A 733 -56.10 92.12 76.63
N LEU A 734 -55.41 92.87 75.77
CA LEU A 734 -55.64 94.31 75.59
C LEU A 734 -57.00 94.58 74.91
N GLU A 735 -57.41 93.77 73.94
CA GLU A 735 -58.73 93.79 73.30
C GLU A 735 -59.83 93.47 74.31
N LYS A 736 -59.63 92.48 75.20
CA LYS A 736 -60.57 92.21 76.29
C LYS A 736 -60.66 93.40 77.25
N ASN A 737 -59.53 93.95 77.69
CA ASN A 737 -59.53 95.14 78.57
C ASN A 737 -60.20 96.34 77.87
N LEU A 738 -59.98 96.51 76.57
CA LEU A 738 -60.60 97.54 75.74
C LEU A 738 -62.11 97.31 75.59
N ALA A 739 -62.57 96.06 75.44
CA ALA A 739 -63.98 95.70 75.37
C ALA A 739 -64.70 95.94 76.70
N GLU A 740 -64.10 95.57 77.83
CA GLU A 740 -64.62 95.89 79.17
C GLU A 740 -64.70 97.41 79.40
N GLU A 741 -63.73 98.17 78.90
CA GLU A 741 -63.74 99.64 78.97
C GLU A 741 -64.73 100.27 77.96
N GLN A 742 -64.96 99.64 76.81
CA GLN A 742 -65.98 100.03 75.83
C GLN A 742 -67.40 99.71 76.32
N GLU A 743 -67.62 98.64 77.08
CA GLU A 743 -68.91 98.34 77.70
C GLU A 743 -69.26 99.36 78.80
N LYS A 744 -68.27 99.74 79.64
CA LYS A 744 -68.40 100.86 80.58
C LYS A 744 -68.73 102.17 79.84
N ARG A 745 -68.04 102.44 78.71
CA ARG A 745 -68.32 103.62 77.88
C ARG A 745 -69.70 103.57 77.23
N MET A 746 -70.19 102.43 76.74
CA MET A 746 -71.55 102.32 76.19
C MET A 746 -72.63 102.63 77.23
N LYS A 747 -72.42 102.26 78.50
CA LYS A 747 -73.32 102.61 79.61
C LYS A 747 -73.25 104.09 80.04
N VAL A 748 -72.30 104.86 79.50
CA VAL A 748 -72.15 106.32 79.68
C VAL A 748 -72.49 107.08 78.38
N GLN A 749 -72.48 106.41 77.22
CA GLN A 749 -72.68 107.02 75.90
C GLN A 749 -74.16 107.05 75.45
N THR A 750 -75.08 106.55 76.27
CA THR A 750 -76.54 106.65 76.03
C THR A 750 -77.19 107.94 76.54
N GLU A 751 -76.44 108.83 77.22
CA GLU A 751 -76.95 110.10 77.76
C GLU A 751 -76.25 111.36 77.23
N LEU A 752 -75.42 111.27 76.17
CA LEU A 752 -74.84 112.47 75.56
C LEU A 752 -74.95 112.52 74.03
N ASP A 753 -75.80 113.46 73.61
CA ASP A 753 -76.15 113.87 72.25
C ASP A 753 -74.97 114.42 71.41
N ASN A 754 -75.34 114.80 70.17
CA ASN A 754 -74.74 115.86 69.36
C ASN A 754 -73.58 115.51 68.39
N VAL A 755 -74.00 115.14 67.17
CA VAL A 755 -73.93 116.04 66.00
C VAL A 755 -72.53 116.60 65.61
N ASP A 756 -71.89 115.87 64.68
CA ASP A 756 -71.46 116.38 63.36
C ASP A 756 -70.05 117.03 63.14
N LYS A 757 -69.64 117.03 61.86
CA LYS A 757 -68.66 117.89 61.16
C LYS A 757 -67.13 117.83 61.44
N HIS A 758 -66.50 116.92 60.68
CA HIS A 758 -65.65 117.26 59.50
C HIS A 758 -64.19 117.80 59.64
N ARG A 759 -63.26 116.99 59.08
CA ARG A 759 -62.29 117.36 58.01
C ARG A 759 -61.01 118.17 58.34
N LYS A 760 -59.83 117.52 58.22
CA LYS A 760 -58.47 117.99 57.75
C LYS A 760 -57.39 116.96 58.17
N VAL A 761 -56.18 116.82 57.58
CA VAL A 761 -55.59 117.09 56.23
C VAL A 761 -54.15 116.48 56.20
N ASN A 762 -53.46 116.44 55.04
CA ASN A 762 -52.02 116.05 54.84
C ASN A 762 -51.71 114.52 54.96
N ARG A 763 -50.67 113.95 54.33
CA ARG A 763 -49.70 114.45 53.32
C ARG A 763 -49.10 113.33 52.44
N LEU A 764 -48.53 113.74 51.30
CA LEU A 764 -47.56 113.00 50.46
C LEU A 764 -46.24 112.70 51.23
N PRO A 765 -45.35 111.75 50.81
CA PRO A 765 -44.81 111.70 49.44
C PRO A 765 -44.43 110.35 48.79
N THR A 766 -44.23 110.42 47.47
CA THR A 766 -43.45 109.55 46.55
C THR A 766 -41.97 110.01 46.50
N PRO A 767 -41.13 109.52 45.55
CA PRO A 767 -40.76 108.16 45.15
C PRO A 767 -39.31 107.86 45.67
N PRO A 768 -38.42 107.03 45.06
CA PRO A 768 -37.81 107.33 43.75
C PRO A 768 -37.50 106.11 42.83
N ALA A 769 -37.89 106.21 41.56
CA ALA A 769 -36.92 106.01 40.47
C ALA A 769 -36.13 107.34 40.30
N PRO A 770 -35.02 107.46 39.54
CA PRO A 770 -35.16 107.57 38.07
C PRO A 770 -33.85 107.35 37.23
N VAL A 771 -33.92 107.79 35.96
CA VAL A 771 -32.86 108.44 35.16
C VAL A 771 -31.69 107.57 34.65
N GLU A 772 -31.54 107.32 33.33
CA GLU A 772 -31.28 108.26 32.21
C GLU A 772 -29.82 108.81 32.21
N THR A 773 -29.27 109.52 31.20
CA THR A 773 -29.75 109.96 29.87
C THR A 773 -28.65 109.66 28.81
N VAL A 774 -28.54 110.16 27.57
CA VAL A 774 -28.58 111.56 27.05
C VAL A 774 -28.94 111.55 25.55
N VAL A 775 -29.85 112.46 25.15
CA VAL A 775 -30.17 112.81 23.75
C VAL A 775 -29.35 114.03 23.30
N PRO A 776 -28.88 114.08 22.03
CA PRO A 776 -29.41 115.06 21.05
C PRO A 776 -29.37 114.57 19.56
N VAL A 777 -29.98 115.17 18.52
CA VAL A 777 -31.06 116.18 18.34
C VAL A 777 -31.60 116.11 16.88
N VAL A 778 -32.89 116.45 16.68
CA VAL A 778 -33.61 117.05 15.50
C VAL A 778 -32.85 117.08 14.13
N SER A 779 -33.42 116.64 12.99
CA SER A 779 -34.47 117.40 12.26
C SER A 779 -35.19 116.73 11.05
N VAL A 780 -36.44 117.19 10.81
CA VAL A 780 -37.21 117.29 9.53
C VAL A 780 -37.65 116.03 8.73
N LEU A 781 -38.96 115.74 8.85
CA LEU A 781 -39.97 115.30 7.86
C LEU A 781 -39.54 115.04 6.38
N THR A 782 -39.84 113.85 5.81
CA THR A 782 -40.89 113.58 4.78
C THR A 782 -40.77 112.19 4.09
N ALA A 783 -41.88 111.73 3.47
CA ALA A 783 -41.97 110.74 2.36
C ALA A 783 -41.63 109.23 2.59
N PRO A 784 -42.57 108.43 3.16
CA PRO A 784 -42.39 106.98 3.39
C PRO A 784 -42.64 106.13 2.12
N ILE A 785 -41.76 106.25 1.11
CA ILE A 785 -41.75 105.39 -0.09
C ILE A 785 -40.34 104.80 -0.35
N ALA A 786 -39.29 105.47 0.12
CA ALA A 786 -37.92 104.96 0.08
C ALA A 786 -37.75 103.75 1.02
N ASP A 787 -38.29 103.81 2.24
CA ASP A 787 -38.06 102.80 3.28
C ASP A 787 -38.54 101.40 2.87
N LEU A 788 -39.76 101.30 2.33
CA LEU A 788 -40.28 100.03 1.79
C LEU A 788 -39.41 99.47 0.65
N SER A 789 -38.81 100.34 -0.17
CA SER A 789 -37.89 99.91 -1.23
C SER A 789 -36.57 99.40 -0.66
N GLN A 790 -36.07 100.04 0.41
CA GLN A 790 -34.85 99.67 1.12
C GLN A 790 -35.01 98.39 1.95
N GLU A 791 -36.16 98.21 2.62
CA GLU A 791 -36.53 96.97 3.32
C GLU A 791 -36.69 95.80 2.34
N LEU A 792 -37.35 95.99 1.20
CA LEU A 792 -37.48 94.95 0.17
C LEU A 792 -36.09 94.57 -0.39
N PHE A 793 -35.18 95.54 -0.55
CA PHE A 793 -33.78 95.26 -0.93
C PHE A 793 -33.02 94.51 0.19
N ALA A 794 -33.23 94.85 1.47
CA ALA A 794 -32.62 94.17 2.60
C ALA A 794 -33.16 92.74 2.79
N HIS A 795 -34.45 92.51 2.58
CA HIS A 795 -35.05 91.17 2.55
C HIS A 795 -34.54 90.36 1.35
N LYS A 796 -34.40 90.97 0.18
CA LYS A 796 -33.78 90.31 -0.99
C LYS A 796 -32.31 89.95 -0.74
N ALA A 797 -31.54 90.82 -0.09
CA ALA A 797 -30.17 90.55 0.30
C ALA A 797 -30.08 89.38 1.31
N ARG A 798 -30.97 89.34 2.33
CA ARG A 798 -31.06 88.20 3.27
C ARG A 798 -31.48 86.90 2.60
N ILE A 799 -32.37 86.94 1.61
CA ILE A 799 -32.73 85.74 0.83
C ILE A 799 -31.50 85.26 0.03
N GLN A 800 -30.76 86.16 -0.61
CA GLN A 800 -29.53 85.79 -1.33
C GLN A 800 -28.43 85.27 -0.40
N GLU A 801 -28.29 85.83 0.80
CA GLU A 801 -27.40 85.32 1.86
C GLU A 801 -27.81 83.90 2.30
N GLN A 802 -29.11 83.66 2.53
CA GLN A 802 -29.64 82.33 2.84
C GLN A 802 -29.47 81.35 1.68
N GLU A 803 -29.63 81.78 0.43
CA GLU A 803 -29.34 80.96 -0.76
C GLU A 803 -27.85 80.56 -0.82
N GLN A 804 -26.91 81.49 -0.54
CA GLN A 804 -25.48 81.15 -0.46
C GLN A 804 -25.17 80.16 0.67
N ILE A 805 -25.82 80.30 1.84
CA ILE A 805 -25.70 79.36 2.96
C ILE A 805 -26.29 77.98 2.58
N ILE A 806 -27.40 77.93 1.84
CA ILE A 806 -27.98 76.67 1.34
C ILE A 806 -27.05 76.04 0.29
N ILE A 807 -26.36 76.84 -0.54
CA ILE A 807 -25.38 76.36 -1.52
C ILE A 807 -24.12 75.81 -0.84
N SER A 808 -23.59 76.48 0.19
CA SER A 808 -22.44 75.95 0.95
C SER A 808 -22.81 74.67 1.70
N LEU A 809 -23.92 74.65 2.45
CA LEU A 809 -24.39 73.45 3.16
C LEU A 809 -24.65 72.27 2.21
N ARG A 810 -25.15 72.51 0.99
CA ARG A 810 -25.28 71.45 -0.04
C ARG A 810 -23.93 70.95 -0.55
N ARG A 811 -22.93 71.85 -0.67
CA ARG A 811 -21.56 71.50 -1.06
C ARG A 811 -20.84 70.70 0.03
N ASP A 812 -21.04 71.07 1.28
CA ASP A 812 -20.49 70.38 2.45
C ASP A 812 -21.14 69.02 2.64
N LEU A 813 -22.47 68.90 2.48
CA LEU A 813 -23.17 67.61 2.42
C LEU A 813 -22.67 66.73 1.29
N ALA A 814 -22.44 67.27 0.09
CA ALA A 814 -21.87 66.51 -1.02
C ALA A 814 -20.44 66.03 -0.70
N GLY A 815 -19.61 66.87 -0.09
CA GLY A 815 -18.26 66.52 0.37
C GLY A 815 -18.24 65.47 1.48
N MET A 816 -19.17 65.54 2.44
CA MET A 816 -19.35 64.52 3.47
C MET A 816 -19.88 63.21 2.88
N THR A 817 -20.78 63.27 1.90
CA THR A 817 -21.34 62.08 1.23
C THR A 817 -20.26 61.37 0.40
N ALA A 818 -19.40 62.12 -0.30
CA ALA A 818 -18.23 61.56 -0.97
C ALA A 818 -17.28 60.87 0.02
N ARG A 819 -16.89 61.56 1.10
CA ARG A 819 -16.02 60.97 2.14
C ARG A 819 -16.62 59.71 2.79
N LEU A 820 -17.93 59.67 3.02
CA LEU A 820 -18.61 58.48 3.52
C LEU A 820 -18.59 57.33 2.49
N SER A 821 -18.76 57.63 1.20
CA SER A 821 -18.62 56.66 0.12
C SER A 821 -17.19 56.13 -0.01
N ASP A 822 -16.18 56.99 0.14
CA ASP A 822 -14.76 56.61 0.10
C ASP A 822 -14.41 55.71 1.30
N VAL A 823 -14.84 56.09 2.51
CA VAL A 823 -14.66 55.27 3.74
C VAL A 823 -15.41 53.94 3.65
N GLN A 824 -16.62 53.91 3.08
CA GLN A 824 -17.38 52.67 2.85
C GLN A 824 -16.68 51.77 1.80
N GLY A 825 -16.10 52.38 0.76
CA GLY A 825 -15.25 51.70 -0.22
C GLY A 825 -14.01 51.09 0.42
N GLU A 826 -13.24 51.88 1.17
CA GLU A 826 -12.06 51.41 1.92
C GLU A 826 -12.40 50.30 2.91
N LEU A 827 -13.52 50.40 3.63
CA LEU A 827 -13.91 49.39 4.61
C LEU A 827 -14.24 48.06 3.93
N SER A 828 -14.99 48.12 2.82
CA SER A 828 -15.28 46.96 1.96
C SER A 828 -14.01 46.35 1.37
N GLU A 829 -13.07 47.18 0.91
CA GLU A 829 -11.80 46.72 0.35
C GLU A 829 -10.86 46.12 1.41
N LYS A 830 -10.85 46.66 2.63
CA LYS A 830 -10.13 46.11 3.79
C LYS A 830 -10.72 44.76 4.22
N GLN A 831 -12.06 44.64 4.26
CA GLN A 831 -12.75 43.37 4.52
C GLN A 831 -12.47 42.34 3.43
N LYS A 832 -12.49 42.73 2.15
CA LYS A 832 -12.13 41.87 1.01
C LYS A 832 -10.69 41.37 1.12
N ARG A 833 -9.70 42.25 1.32
CA ARG A 833 -8.29 41.86 1.48
C ARG A 833 -8.07 40.95 2.69
N ALA A 834 -8.81 41.15 3.79
CA ALA A 834 -8.77 40.29 4.96
C ALA A 834 -9.35 38.89 4.65
N LEU A 835 -10.45 38.81 3.92
CA LEU A 835 -11.03 37.55 3.44
C LEU A 835 -10.08 36.82 2.49
N GLU A 836 -9.54 37.49 1.47
CA GLU A 836 -8.56 36.93 0.51
C GLU A 836 -7.32 36.38 1.24
N LYS A 837 -6.81 37.10 2.25
CA LYS A 837 -5.70 36.63 3.08
C LYS A 837 -6.09 35.42 3.95
N SER A 838 -7.29 35.41 4.52
CA SER A 838 -7.78 34.26 5.30
C SER A 838 -8.00 33.01 4.43
N GLU A 839 -8.50 33.18 3.20
CA GLU A 839 -8.69 32.09 2.25
C GLU A 839 -7.34 31.54 1.78
N PHE A 840 -6.35 32.41 1.54
CA PHE A 840 -4.97 31.99 1.26
C PHE A 840 -4.42 31.11 2.39
N THR A 841 -4.47 31.58 3.65
CA THR A 841 -3.99 30.81 4.80
C THR A 841 -4.77 29.50 4.99
N ILE A 842 -6.08 29.47 4.76
CA ILE A 842 -6.87 28.23 4.80
C ILE A 842 -6.44 27.24 3.71
N ARG A 843 -6.18 27.71 2.48
CA ARG A 843 -5.68 26.86 1.38
C ARG A 843 -4.28 26.32 1.68
N GLU A 844 -3.41 27.15 2.26
CA GLU A 844 -2.05 26.80 2.69
C GLU A 844 -2.08 25.73 3.80
N GLN A 845 -2.82 25.97 4.89
CA GLN A 845 -3.03 24.99 5.96
C GLN A 845 -3.71 23.70 5.47
N THR A 846 -4.63 23.78 4.50
CA THR A 846 -5.25 22.59 3.89
C THR A 846 -4.23 21.77 3.10
N LYS A 847 -3.29 22.43 2.41
CA LYS A 847 -2.19 21.76 1.73
C LYS A 847 -1.25 21.09 2.74
N GLU A 848 -0.85 21.79 3.80
CA GLU A 848 -0.01 21.22 4.88
C GLU A 848 -0.69 20.04 5.58
N LEU A 849 -2.01 20.11 5.81
CA LEU A 849 -2.79 19.01 6.37
C LEU A 849 -2.81 17.78 5.44
N ASN A 850 -2.84 17.99 4.12
CA ASN A 850 -2.77 16.90 3.16
C ASN A 850 -1.36 16.33 3.03
N ASP A 851 -0.31 17.17 3.03
CA ASP A 851 1.09 16.75 3.01
C ASP A 851 1.48 15.98 4.29
N THR A 852 0.96 16.39 5.46
CA THR A 852 1.13 15.66 6.72
C THR A 852 0.33 14.37 6.77
N ARG A 853 -0.91 14.34 6.28
CA ARG A 853 -1.68 13.09 6.09
C ARG A 853 -0.96 12.10 5.16
N LEU A 854 -0.36 12.58 4.06
CA LEU A 854 0.39 11.73 3.14
C LEU A 854 1.67 11.15 3.79
N LYS A 855 2.35 11.93 4.65
CA LYS A 855 3.47 11.45 5.47
C LYS A 855 3.00 10.41 6.50
N LEU A 856 1.89 10.64 7.19
CA LEU A 856 1.31 9.70 8.15
C LEU A 856 0.88 8.38 7.48
N SER A 857 0.28 8.43 6.29
CA SER A 857 -0.04 7.22 5.51
C SER A 857 1.22 6.41 5.21
N LYS A 858 2.28 7.05 4.71
CA LYS A 858 3.57 6.38 4.43
C LYS A 858 4.22 5.80 5.68
N LEU A 859 4.05 6.43 6.85
CA LEU A 859 4.52 5.89 8.12
C LEU A 859 3.68 4.68 8.56
N SER A 860 2.37 4.69 8.36
CA SER A 860 1.52 3.48 8.56
C SER A 860 1.99 2.34 7.66
N ASP A 861 2.16 2.60 6.35
CA ASP A 861 2.63 1.59 5.38
C ASP A 861 3.98 0.97 5.77
N ILE A 862 4.82 1.68 6.52
CA ILE A 862 6.10 1.19 7.05
C ILE A 862 5.89 0.39 8.34
N VAL A 863 5.06 0.89 9.28
CA VAL A 863 4.72 0.18 10.53
C VAL A 863 4.00 -1.14 10.26
N ASP A 864 3.11 -1.20 9.27
CA ASP A 864 2.40 -2.41 8.87
C ASP A 864 3.36 -3.45 8.24
N LYS A 865 4.35 -2.99 7.45
CA LYS A 865 5.43 -3.85 6.92
C LYS A 865 6.38 -4.34 8.00
N GLN A 866 6.74 -3.49 8.97
CA GLN A 866 7.55 -3.89 10.12
C GLN A 866 6.81 -4.88 11.03
N SER A 867 5.50 -4.69 11.23
CA SER A 867 4.67 -5.58 12.04
C SER A 867 4.57 -6.97 11.41
N THR A 868 4.28 -7.05 10.10
CA THR A 868 4.25 -8.32 9.37
C THR A 868 5.62 -9.02 9.28
N GLN A 869 6.73 -8.27 9.22
CA GLN A 869 8.08 -8.83 9.37
C GLN A 869 8.35 -9.35 10.79
N ILE A 870 7.89 -8.66 11.83
CA ILE A 870 7.99 -9.12 13.22
C ILE A 870 7.19 -10.41 13.42
N GLU A 871 5.98 -10.51 12.85
CA GLU A 871 5.16 -11.73 12.88
C GLU A 871 5.84 -12.91 12.17
N SER A 872 6.46 -12.70 10.99
CA SER A 872 7.17 -13.78 10.29
C SER A 872 8.41 -14.22 11.07
N LEU A 873 9.19 -13.28 11.61
CA LEU A 873 10.36 -13.59 12.45
C LEU A 873 9.97 -14.30 13.76
N GLN A 874 8.84 -13.95 14.38
CA GLN A 874 8.29 -14.68 15.53
C GLN A 874 7.85 -16.10 15.15
N SER A 875 7.20 -16.25 13.98
CA SER A 875 6.82 -17.56 13.42
C SER A 875 8.06 -18.45 13.22
N ASP A 876 9.11 -17.94 12.57
CA ASP A 876 10.34 -18.70 12.31
C ASP A 876 11.16 -18.97 13.58
N LEU A 877 11.20 -18.03 14.52
CA LEU A 877 11.76 -18.26 15.85
C LEU A 877 11.00 -19.37 16.62
N SER A 878 9.67 -19.47 16.45
CA SER A 878 8.88 -20.54 17.06
C SER A 878 9.20 -21.91 16.45
N LYS A 879 9.34 -22.00 15.12
CA LYS A 879 9.75 -23.22 14.40
C LYS A 879 11.15 -23.65 14.84
N SER A 880 12.09 -22.69 14.89
CA SER A 880 13.47 -22.92 15.34
C SER A 880 13.54 -23.44 16.77
N LYS A 881 12.72 -22.89 17.69
CA LYS A 881 12.60 -23.41 19.07
C LYS A 881 12.02 -24.83 19.13
N VAL A 882 11.04 -25.18 18.28
CA VAL A 882 10.51 -26.55 18.21
C VAL A 882 11.57 -27.53 17.71
N LEU A 883 12.33 -27.16 16.68
CA LEU A 883 13.47 -27.95 16.18
C LEU A 883 14.56 -28.11 17.25
N ALA A 884 14.94 -27.04 17.94
CA ALA A 884 15.92 -27.10 19.03
C ALA A 884 15.47 -28.04 20.16
N ASN A 885 14.18 -28.00 20.55
CA ASN A 885 13.62 -28.91 21.54
C ASN A 885 13.60 -30.37 21.06
N GLN A 886 13.37 -30.63 19.77
CA GLN A 886 13.46 -31.98 19.19
C GLN A 886 14.91 -32.49 19.19
N TYR A 887 15.88 -31.66 18.83
CA TYR A 887 17.30 -32.03 18.91
C TYR A 887 17.76 -32.25 20.35
N GLN A 888 17.33 -31.44 21.31
CA GLN A 888 17.63 -31.66 22.73
C GLN A 888 17.07 -33.01 23.21
N LEU A 889 15.79 -33.31 22.92
CA LEU A 889 15.19 -34.59 23.27
C LEU A 889 15.94 -35.79 22.64
N LEU A 890 16.45 -35.63 21.42
CA LEU A 890 17.27 -36.65 20.76
C LEU A 890 18.64 -36.82 21.45
N VAL A 891 19.28 -35.71 21.86
CA VAL A 891 20.53 -35.73 22.64
C VAL A 891 20.32 -36.40 23.99
N ASP A 892 19.25 -36.06 24.71
CA ASP A 892 18.89 -36.66 26.01
C ASP A 892 18.65 -38.17 25.88
N GLN A 893 17.97 -38.61 24.82
CA GLN A 893 17.79 -40.04 24.50
C GLN A 893 19.12 -40.74 24.20
N ARG A 894 20.00 -40.11 23.40
CA ARG A 894 21.33 -40.66 23.09
C ARG A 894 22.23 -40.75 24.31
N GLN A 895 22.16 -39.77 25.22
CA GLN A 895 22.89 -39.82 26.48
C GLN A 895 22.39 -40.99 27.36
N ALA A 896 21.07 -41.15 27.49
CA ALA A 896 20.50 -42.26 28.24
C ALA A 896 20.88 -43.65 27.67
N ASP A 897 21.02 -43.78 26.35
CA ASP A 897 21.54 -45.00 25.71
C ASP A 897 23.05 -45.19 25.97
N ILE A 898 23.86 -44.13 25.93
CA ILE A 898 25.29 -44.16 26.28
C ILE A 898 25.48 -44.59 27.73
N ASP A 899 24.71 -44.05 28.67
CA ASP A 899 24.78 -44.38 30.09
C ASP A 899 24.45 -45.87 30.34
N ARG A 900 23.42 -46.40 29.65
CA ARG A 900 23.06 -47.83 29.68
C ARG A 900 24.17 -48.73 29.12
N LEU A 901 24.75 -48.37 27.98
CA LEU A 901 25.84 -49.12 27.35
C LEU A 901 27.11 -49.10 28.21
N THR A 902 27.42 -47.95 28.82
CA THR A 902 28.55 -47.77 29.73
C THR A 902 28.40 -48.67 30.95
N LYS A 903 27.21 -48.68 31.59
CA LYS A 903 26.94 -49.57 32.71
C LYS A 903 27.01 -51.06 32.32
N SER A 904 26.50 -51.45 31.15
CA SER A 904 26.60 -52.83 30.67
C SER A 904 28.05 -53.24 30.35
N LEU A 905 28.90 -52.29 29.96
CA LEU A 905 30.34 -52.52 29.79
C LEU A 905 31.05 -52.70 31.15
N GLU A 906 30.73 -51.88 32.16
CA GLU A 906 31.23 -52.07 33.53
C GLU A 906 30.79 -53.42 34.13
N GLU A 907 29.52 -53.80 33.98
CA GLU A 907 28.99 -55.09 34.44
C GLU A 907 29.72 -56.27 33.76
N LYS A 908 30.12 -56.15 32.49
CA LYS A 908 30.96 -57.14 31.78
C LYS A 908 32.42 -57.13 32.23
N ASN A 909 33.02 -55.96 32.43
CA ASN A 909 34.40 -55.85 32.90
C ASN A 909 34.57 -56.46 34.31
N LEU A 910 33.60 -56.25 35.20
CA LEU A 910 33.54 -56.89 36.52
C LEU A 910 33.31 -58.42 36.45
N LEU A 911 32.75 -58.92 35.35
CA LEU A 911 32.65 -60.36 35.09
C LEU A 911 33.99 -60.92 34.61
N VAL A 912 34.69 -60.22 33.71
CA VAL A 912 36.03 -60.60 33.23
C VAL A 912 37.04 -60.61 34.38
N GLU A 913 37.10 -59.55 35.19
CA GLU A 913 38.00 -59.47 36.36
C GLU A 913 37.75 -60.62 37.37
N ARG A 914 36.50 -61.09 37.47
CA ARG A 914 36.14 -62.25 38.30
C ARG A 914 36.66 -63.56 37.70
N VAL A 915 36.54 -63.75 36.39
CA VAL A 915 37.06 -64.92 35.67
C VAL A 915 38.59 -64.95 35.70
N GLU A 916 39.26 -63.80 35.57
CA GLU A 916 40.71 -63.71 35.73
C GLU A 916 41.15 -64.12 37.14
N LYS A 917 40.43 -63.69 38.19
CA LYS A 917 40.71 -64.10 39.58
C LYS A 917 40.43 -65.60 39.83
N THR A 918 39.44 -66.21 39.20
CA THR A 918 39.27 -67.68 39.28
C THR A 918 40.39 -68.40 38.54
N ASN A 919 40.74 -67.97 37.33
CA ASN A 919 41.83 -68.57 36.55
C ASN A 919 43.19 -68.43 37.24
N GLN A 920 43.46 -67.32 37.94
CA GLN A 920 44.66 -67.15 38.77
C GLN A 920 44.67 -68.11 39.97
N ASN A 921 43.53 -68.32 40.64
CA ASN A 921 43.42 -69.29 41.72
C ASN A 921 43.58 -70.73 41.23
N GLU A 922 42.99 -71.10 40.09
CA GLU A 922 43.20 -72.41 39.44
C GLU A 922 44.65 -72.60 38.98
N GLY A 923 45.28 -71.55 38.45
CA GLY A 923 46.71 -71.50 38.14
C GLY A 923 47.60 -71.69 39.38
N ARG A 924 47.17 -71.21 40.55
CA ARG A 924 47.85 -71.43 41.83
C ARG A 924 47.65 -72.86 42.37
N ILE A 925 46.42 -73.37 42.34
CA ILE A 925 46.08 -74.75 42.75
C ILE A 925 46.81 -75.77 41.87
N THR A 926 46.89 -75.55 40.56
CA THR A 926 47.67 -76.41 39.66
C THR A 926 49.17 -76.35 39.94
N HIS A 927 49.74 -75.19 40.27
CA HIS A 927 51.14 -75.10 40.75
C HIS A 927 51.35 -75.83 42.08
N GLU A 928 50.44 -75.69 43.05
CA GLU A 928 50.49 -76.39 44.34
C GLU A 928 50.41 -77.92 44.15
N LEU A 929 49.51 -78.40 43.30
CA LEU A 929 49.38 -79.83 42.95
C LEU A 929 50.60 -80.37 42.20
N VAL A 930 51.21 -79.58 41.30
CA VAL A 930 52.46 -79.96 40.61
C VAL A 930 53.64 -80.01 41.59
N ALA A 931 53.72 -79.06 42.54
CA ALA A 931 54.75 -79.05 43.59
C ALA A 931 54.61 -80.27 44.52
N ILE A 932 53.39 -80.60 44.97
CA ILE A 932 53.11 -81.81 45.75
C ILE A 932 53.45 -83.07 44.93
N GLY A 933 53.08 -83.12 43.64
CA GLY A 933 53.42 -84.23 42.75
C GLY A 933 54.93 -84.43 42.55
N ALA A 934 55.71 -83.33 42.54
CA ALA A 934 57.16 -83.38 42.53
C ALA A 934 57.74 -83.85 43.88
N GLN A 935 57.20 -83.37 45.01
CA GLN A 935 57.60 -83.82 46.35
C GLN A 935 57.32 -85.33 46.54
N CYS A 936 56.17 -85.84 46.11
CA CYS A 936 55.84 -87.28 46.14
C CYS A 936 56.62 -88.14 45.11
N LYS A 937 57.45 -87.52 44.25
CA LYS A 937 58.54 -88.21 43.52
C LYS A 937 59.85 -88.17 44.32
N GLY A 938 60.18 -87.01 44.89
CA GLY A 938 61.36 -86.82 45.76
C GLY A 938 61.37 -87.78 46.94
N GLU A 939 60.30 -87.80 47.74
CA GLU A 939 60.17 -88.66 48.93
C GLU A 939 60.27 -90.16 48.60
N ARG A 940 59.79 -90.60 47.44
CA ARG A 940 59.98 -91.99 46.99
C ARG A 940 61.42 -92.29 46.56
N HIS A 941 62.09 -91.35 45.89
CA HIS A 941 63.53 -91.47 45.65
C HIS A 941 64.33 -91.47 46.96
N GLU A 942 63.93 -90.68 47.94
CA GLU A 942 64.62 -90.58 49.22
C GLU A 942 64.39 -91.82 50.10
N GLN A 943 63.17 -92.36 50.15
CA GLN A 943 62.88 -93.68 50.77
C GLN A 943 63.66 -94.81 50.07
N THR A 944 63.76 -94.78 48.74
CA THR A 944 64.56 -95.76 47.97
C THR A 944 66.04 -95.64 48.31
N ASN A 945 66.58 -94.41 48.36
CA ASN A 945 67.97 -94.14 48.74
C ASN A 945 68.25 -94.51 50.20
N GLN A 946 67.33 -94.26 51.14
CA GLN A 946 67.46 -94.69 52.54
C GLN A 946 67.47 -96.23 52.66
N HIS A 947 66.66 -96.95 51.87
CA HIS A 947 66.75 -98.41 51.80
C HIS A 947 68.09 -98.90 51.23
N ILE A 948 68.63 -98.24 50.20
CA ILE A 948 69.96 -98.55 49.64
C ILE A 948 71.06 -98.27 50.69
N HIS A 949 70.95 -97.17 51.44
CA HIS A 949 71.91 -96.79 52.48
C HIS A 949 71.84 -97.64 53.76
N PHE A 950 70.88 -98.56 53.87
CA PHE A 950 70.81 -99.58 54.92
C PHE A 950 71.35 -100.95 54.45
N PHE A 951 71.74 -101.06 53.18
CA PHE A 951 72.32 -102.27 52.55
C PHE A 951 73.78 -102.07 52.10
N LEU A 952 74.42 -100.98 52.55
CA LEU A 952 75.84 -100.65 52.40
C LEU A 952 76.47 -100.39 53.78
#